data_AF-A0ABC9F883-F1
#
_entry.id   AF-A0ABC9F883-F1
#
_cell.length_a   1.000
_cell.length_b   1.000
_cell.length_c   1.000
_cell.angle_alpha   90.00
_cell.angle_beta   90.00
_cell.angle_gamma   90.00
#
_symmetry.space_group_name_H-M   'P 1'
#
loop_
_entity.id
_entity.type
_entity.pdbx_description
1 polymer ?
#
loop_
_entity_poly.entity_id
_entity_poly.type
_entity_poly.pdbx_seq_one_letter_code
_entity_poly.pdbx_strand_id
1 'polypeptide(L)'
;MSTARRAHPLLQNGAGGDDGDDEREEEEEEDGDEEVEDEAAEDDEEEEEPRLKYQRLGGSVPAILSTDAAASIAVADRMVALGTHNGTLHILDFQGNQVKEIAAHTATINDISFDADGEYIGSCSDDGTVAISSLFTDEKLKFEYHRPMKAIALDPNYSRNYRRFATGGLAGQVLVLTKKTWGGYHKKVLRDGEGPIHSMKWRTDLLAWANDAGVKVHDMKTDRGIAFIERPKGIPRPEFLLPHLVWQDDTVLVIGWGTSVKIAAIRTDLSQGLNGIQRTIAAVGSEKYVDIVGSFQTSYHISGIAPFGDLLVVLAYIPDEDEKEKKFSTSVTSRQGTAQRPEIHLVSWKNDEVTTDALPIHGYEHYKAKDYALAHAPFSGSSNAGGQWAAGDEPLYYIVSPKDIVVAKPRDAEDHIAWLLQHDCHEKALAAVEAGQGRTELLDEVGSRYLDHLIIERKYAEAAQRCPKLLRGSPSAWERWVFHFAHLRQLPVLVPYIPTENPQLSDTAYEVALVALTTNPSFHELLLNTVKNWPPTLYSASPVISAIEPQLNSSSMTDTLKEALAELYVINSQYEKALSLYAELLKPEVFEFIEKYNLHDSVRDKVVNLMILDSKRTVHLLIQHRDIIPTYEVVDQLLHTDRNCDQRYFLHLYLHALFEIDIHAGKEFHDMQVELYADYEPRMLLPFLRTSQHYRLDKAYEIFAQRELVREQVFVLGRMGNAKEALSTIINKLENIEEAVEFVMDQHDDELWEELIRQCLQKPEMVGMLLEHTVGNLDPLYIVSLVPDGLEIPRLRDRLVKIVTDYRTETSLRNGCNDILKADCVNLLVKYYHEARRGVYMASMNDEVHGNRVDDGSSRARHICHCVLLLPCISSVLPGRRVRLDEIKQ
;
A
#
# COMPACT_ATOMS: atom_id res chain seq x y z
N MET A 1 -17.81 -21.66 27.93
CA MET A 1 -19.07 -21.57 28.71
C MET A 1 -18.78 -20.79 29.98
N SER A 2 -19.66 -19.89 30.40
CA SER A 2 -19.60 -19.03 31.61
C SER A 2 -18.31 -18.19 31.78
N THR A 3 -18.32 -16.85 31.84
CA THR A 3 -18.97 -15.94 32.81
C THR A 3 -18.49 -16.15 34.27
N ALA A 4 -18.08 -15.13 35.03
CA ALA A 4 -17.95 -13.70 34.72
C ALA A 4 -16.88 -13.00 35.60
N ARG A 5 -16.27 -11.92 35.09
CA ARG A 5 -15.90 -10.76 35.93
C ARG A 5 -17.12 -9.82 35.99
N ARG A 6 -17.40 -9.21 37.14
CA ARG A 6 -18.53 -8.29 37.31
C ARG A 6 -18.07 -7.06 38.10
N ALA A 7 -18.08 -5.90 37.47
CA ALA A 7 -17.75 -4.63 38.12
C ALA A 7 -18.95 -4.11 38.95
N HIS A 8 -18.66 -3.31 39.97
CA HIS A 8 -19.67 -2.57 40.74
C HIS A 8 -20.04 -1.25 40.05
N PRO A 9 -21.32 -0.88 39.98
CA PRO A 9 -21.77 0.48 39.68
C PRO A 9 -21.93 1.33 40.96
N LEU A 10 -21.97 2.65 40.79
CA LEU A 10 -22.18 3.65 41.85
C LEU A 10 -23.60 4.26 41.79
N LEU A 11 -24.04 4.88 42.89
CA LEU A 11 -25.23 5.75 43.07
C LEU A 11 -26.59 4.99 43.03
N GLN A 12 -27.69 5.45 43.67
CA GLN A 12 -27.94 6.72 44.37
C GLN A 12 -29.00 6.60 45.51
N ASN A 13 -28.83 7.42 46.55
CA ASN A 13 -29.77 7.97 47.56
C ASN A 13 -31.10 7.25 47.96
N GLY A 14 -31.27 7.08 49.28
CA GLY A 14 -32.56 6.92 50.00
C GLY A 14 -32.39 7.37 51.47
N ALA A 15 -33.42 7.91 52.13
CA ALA A 15 -33.27 8.70 53.37
C ALA A 15 -34.11 8.24 54.59
N GLY A 16 -33.72 8.70 55.79
CA GLY A 16 -34.17 8.32 57.14
C GLY A 16 -32.94 7.88 57.95
N GLY A 17 -32.66 8.35 59.17
CA GLY A 17 -33.55 8.66 60.31
C GLY A 17 -33.64 7.39 61.19
N ASP A 18 -33.31 7.39 62.49
CA ASP A 18 -33.34 8.46 63.51
C ASP A 18 -32.33 8.18 64.67
N ASP A 19 -32.08 9.19 65.51
CA ASP A 19 -31.34 9.33 66.80
C ASP A 19 -30.72 8.12 67.56
N GLY A 20 -29.61 8.40 68.29
CA GLY A 20 -29.00 7.55 69.32
C GLY A 20 -27.68 8.10 69.88
N ASP A 21 -27.69 8.67 71.09
CA ASP A 21 -26.63 9.49 71.71
C ASP A 21 -25.46 8.74 72.41
N ASP A 22 -24.62 9.53 73.11
CA ASP A 22 -23.48 9.24 74.02
C ASP A 22 -22.12 9.01 73.30
N GLU A 23 -21.36 10.05 72.93
CA GLU A 23 -20.60 11.03 73.75
C GLU A 23 -19.44 10.43 74.58
N ARG A 24 -18.20 10.77 74.14
CA ARG A 24 -16.99 11.24 74.87
C ARG A 24 -16.51 10.42 76.11
N GLU A 25 -15.34 10.59 76.75
CA GLU A 25 -14.22 11.55 76.88
C GLU A 25 -12.92 10.67 77.02
N GLU A 26 -11.65 11.08 76.87
CA GLU A 26 -10.92 12.32 76.54
C GLU A 26 -9.43 11.94 76.24
N GLU A 27 -8.73 12.74 75.40
CA GLU A 27 -7.32 13.21 75.54
C GLU A 27 -6.13 12.19 75.73
N GLU A 28 -4.86 12.49 75.41
CA GLU A 28 -4.19 13.73 74.93
C GLU A 28 -2.97 13.43 74.01
N GLU A 29 -2.41 14.49 73.46
CA GLU A 29 -1.35 14.66 72.44
C GLU A 29 0.06 14.09 72.77
N GLU A 30 0.90 13.85 71.75
CA GLU A 30 2.13 14.67 71.52
C GLU A 30 2.83 14.36 70.17
N ASP A 31 3.70 15.30 69.76
CA ASP A 31 4.36 15.50 68.47
C ASP A 31 5.08 14.32 67.78
N GLY A 32 4.87 14.21 66.45
CA GLY A 32 5.88 14.56 65.44
C GLY A 32 7.13 13.70 65.22
N ASP A 33 7.26 13.18 63.99
CA ASP A 33 8.55 13.06 63.28
C ASP A 33 8.31 13.17 61.75
N GLU A 34 9.34 13.53 60.98
CA GLU A 34 9.24 13.73 59.52
C GLU A 34 9.31 12.39 58.76
N GLU A 35 8.18 11.77 58.48
CA GLU A 35 8.11 10.68 57.48
C GLU A 35 8.38 11.24 56.09
N VAL A 36 9.65 11.21 55.68
CA VAL A 36 10.04 11.24 54.28
C VAL A 36 9.46 9.97 53.65
N GLU A 37 8.39 10.13 52.88
CA GLU A 37 8.00 9.15 51.87
C GLU A 37 9.15 9.12 50.83
N ASP A 38 10.15 8.29 51.09
CA ASP A 38 11.04 7.77 50.05
C ASP A 38 10.12 7.05 49.06
N GLU A 39 9.73 7.75 48.00
CA GLU A 39 9.16 7.16 46.80
C GLU A 39 10.18 6.14 46.29
N ALA A 40 10.01 4.89 46.74
CA ALA A 40 10.79 3.78 46.27
C ALA A 40 10.62 3.75 44.76
N ALA A 41 11.71 4.02 44.04
CA ALA A 41 11.75 3.73 42.63
C ALA A 41 11.46 2.23 42.50
N GLU A 42 10.27 1.92 41.97
CA GLU A 42 10.05 0.63 41.34
C GLU A 42 11.06 0.61 40.19
N ASP A 43 12.22 0.00 40.42
CA ASP A 43 13.15 -0.34 39.35
C ASP A 43 12.34 -1.22 38.39
N ASP A 44 12.01 -0.65 37.22
CA ASP A 44 11.47 -1.37 36.08
C ASP A 44 12.55 -2.39 35.63
N GLU A 45 12.66 -3.50 36.35
CA GLU A 45 13.40 -4.68 35.91
C GLU A 45 12.75 -5.14 34.60
N GLU A 46 13.33 -4.73 33.47
CA GLU A 46 12.88 -5.14 32.13
C GLU A 46 12.82 -6.68 32.11
N GLU A 47 11.61 -7.25 32.21
CA GLU A 47 11.40 -8.70 32.35
C GLU A 47 12.15 -9.42 31.21
N GLU A 48 13.28 -10.06 31.51
CA GLU A 48 14.10 -10.70 30.48
C GLU A 48 13.39 -11.95 29.96
N GLU A 49 13.52 -12.23 28.66
CA GLU A 49 12.95 -13.47 28.12
C GLU A 49 13.65 -14.70 28.75
N PRO A 50 12.93 -15.56 29.50
CA PRO A 50 13.53 -16.72 30.15
C PRO A 50 14.08 -17.67 29.09
N ARG A 51 15.27 -18.24 29.28
CA ARG A 51 15.92 -19.04 28.22
C ARG A 51 15.24 -20.38 27.93
N LEU A 52 14.33 -20.82 28.79
CA LEU A 52 13.69 -22.12 28.73
C LEU A 52 12.16 -22.02 28.70
N LYS A 53 11.52 -23.05 28.14
CA LYS A 53 10.08 -23.30 28.24
C LYS A 53 9.80 -24.62 28.97
N TYR A 54 8.77 -24.62 29.82
CA TYR A 54 8.44 -25.73 30.72
C TYR A 54 7.11 -26.38 30.34
N GLN A 55 7.12 -27.69 30.12
CA GLN A 55 5.94 -28.47 29.76
C GLN A 55 5.85 -29.72 30.65
N ARG A 56 4.74 -29.90 31.37
CA ARG A 56 4.47 -31.14 32.12
C ARG A 56 4.32 -32.33 31.16
N LEU A 57 5.02 -33.43 31.46
CA LEU A 57 5.01 -34.64 30.63
C LEU A 57 3.65 -35.33 30.69
N GLY A 58 3.10 -35.66 29.52
CA GLY A 58 1.73 -36.13 29.37
C GLY A 58 1.60 -37.65 29.24
N GLY A 59 0.71 -38.07 28.34
CA GLY A 59 0.50 -39.48 28.02
C GLY A 59 0.08 -40.31 29.24
N SER A 60 0.85 -41.36 29.53
CA SER A 60 0.62 -42.30 30.63
C SER A 60 1.19 -41.84 31.97
N VAL A 61 2.11 -40.86 31.99
CA VAL A 61 2.85 -40.46 33.20
C VAL A 61 1.95 -40.03 34.36
N PRO A 62 0.91 -39.18 34.18
CA PRO A 62 0.03 -38.81 35.29
C PRO A 62 -0.74 -40.00 35.88
N ALA A 63 -1.07 -41.02 35.08
CA ALA A 63 -1.73 -42.22 35.56
C ALA A 63 -0.77 -43.11 36.37
N ILE A 64 0.45 -43.35 35.85
CA ILE A 64 1.51 -44.09 36.55
C ILE A 64 1.79 -43.43 37.91
N LEU A 65 2.07 -42.13 37.92
CA LEU A 65 2.40 -41.37 39.12
C LEU A 65 1.20 -41.11 40.05
N SER A 66 -0.04 -41.31 39.61
CA SER A 66 -1.17 -41.37 40.55
C SER A 66 -1.06 -42.60 41.47
N THR A 67 -0.56 -43.73 40.97
CA THR A 67 -0.53 -45.03 41.67
C THR A 67 0.79 -45.35 42.36
N ASP A 68 1.91 -44.94 41.79
CA ASP A 68 3.28 -45.18 42.30
C ASP A 68 4.04 -43.85 42.39
N ALA A 69 5.28 -43.85 42.89
CA ALA A 69 6.16 -42.69 42.88
C ALA A 69 7.32 -42.89 41.90
N ALA A 70 7.76 -41.81 41.25
CA ALA A 70 9.02 -41.80 40.52
C ALA A 70 10.19 -41.98 41.51
N ALA A 71 11.19 -42.76 41.12
CA ALA A 71 12.39 -43.02 41.93
C ALA A 71 13.70 -42.84 41.14
N SER A 72 13.69 -43.12 39.83
CA SER A 72 14.83 -42.89 38.95
C SER A 72 14.36 -42.66 37.50
N ILE A 73 15.18 -41.95 36.73
CA ILE A 73 14.94 -41.67 35.31
C ILE A 73 16.23 -41.82 34.51
N ALA A 74 16.12 -42.34 33.29
CA ALA A 74 17.17 -42.26 32.27
C ALA A 74 16.54 -41.92 30.91
N VAL A 75 17.34 -41.37 30.01
CA VAL A 75 16.92 -40.99 28.65
C VAL A 75 17.90 -41.58 27.64
N ALA A 76 17.39 -42.07 26.52
CA ALA A 76 18.15 -42.42 25.32
C ALA A 76 17.55 -41.67 24.12
N ASP A 77 18.26 -41.63 22.99
CA ASP A 77 17.94 -40.87 21.77
C ASP A 77 16.50 -40.99 21.23
N ARG A 78 15.75 -42.01 21.67
CA ARG A 78 14.41 -42.37 21.16
C ARG A 78 13.37 -42.74 22.23
N MET A 79 13.71 -42.66 23.52
CA MET A 79 12.81 -43.07 24.62
C MET A 79 13.29 -42.59 26.01
N VAL A 80 12.35 -42.52 26.94
CA VAL A 80 12.60 -42.28 28.37
C VAL A 80 12.32 -43.56 29.14
N ALA A 81 13.13 -43.87 30.16
CA ALA A 81 12.84 -44.92 31.13
C ALA A 81 12.57 -44.29 32.50
N LEU A 82 11.40 -44.60 33.06
CA LEU A 82 10.97 -44.18 34.39
C LEU A 82 10.95 -45.41 35.31
N GLY A 83 11.78 -45.40 36.36
CA GLY A 83 11.80 -46.41 37.42
C GLY A 83 11.00 -45.95 38.63
N THR A 84 10.14 -46.83 39.14
CA THR A 84 9.23 -46.49 40.24
C THR A 84 9.68 -46.99 41.62
N HIS A 85 8.99 -46.53 42.65
CA HIS A 85 9.21 -46.96 44.03
C HIS A 85 8.83 -48.43 44.28
N ASN A 86 7.87 -49.01 43.55
CA ASN A 86 7.53 -50.43 43.71
C ASN A 86 8.38 -51.42 42.87
N GLY A 87 9.26 -50.93 41.98
CA GLY A 87 10.18 -51.78 41.21
C GLY A 87 9.83 -52.01 39.74
N THR A 88 8.90 -51.24 39.18
CA THR A 88 8.54 -51.29 37.76
C THR A 88 9.38 -50.30 36.95
N LEU A 89 9.83 -50.73 35.77
CA LEU A 89 10.33 -49.84 34.71
C LEU A 89 9.21 -49.60 33.69
N HIS A 90 8.90 -48.32 33.46
CA HIS A 90 8.05 -47.88 32.37
C HIS A 90 8.93 -47.27 31.28
N ILE A 91 8.90 -47.83 30.08
CA ILE A 91 9.56 -47.27 28.89
C ILE A 91 8.52 -46.41 28.17
N LEU A 92 8.85 -45.15 27.96
CA LEU A 92 7.96 -44.10 27.48
C LEU A 92 8.51 -43.48 26.19
N ASP A 93 7.62 -42.97 25.34
CA ASP A 93 8.02 -42.00 24.32
C ASP A 93 8.27 -40.60 24.94
N PHE A 94 8.76 -39.65 24.13
CA PHE A 94 9.02 -38.29 24.57
C PHE A 94 7.77 -37.44 24.86
N GLN A 95 6.56 -37.96 24.59
CA GLN A 95 5.28 -37.35 24.97
C GLN A 95 4.75 -37.90 26.31
N GLY A 96 5.34 -38.99 26.82
CA GLY A 96 4.98 -39.67 28.06
C GLY A 96 4.08 -40.89 27.89
N ASN A 97 3.80 -41.35 26.66
CA ASN A 97 3.00 -42.54 26.41
C ASN A 97 3.80 -43.81 26.71
N GLN A 98 3.20 -44.77 27.42
CA GLN A 98 3.85 -46.04 27.75
C GLN A 98 3.99 -46.98 26.53
N VAL A 99 5.23 -47.29 26.17
CA VAL A 99 5.61 -48.18 25.06
C VAL A 99 5.88 -49.61 25.54
N LYS A 100 6.53 -49.79 26.70
CA LYS A 100 6.84 -51.11 27.29
C LYS A 100 6.83 -51.03 28.81
N GLU A 101 6.35 -52.08 29.48
CA GLU A 101 6.37 -52.21 30.93
C GLU A 101 7.23 -53.41 31.34
N ILE A 102 8.07 -53.25 32.35
CA ILE A 102 8.95 -54.31 32.85
C ILE A 102 8.95 -54.28 34.39
N ALA A 103 8.20 -55.19 35.01
CA ALA A 103 8.37 -55.53 36.42
C ALA A 103 9.73 -56.20 36.63
N ALA A 104 10.75 -55.38 36.90
CA ALA A 104 12.14 -55.81 37.01
C ALA A 104 12.54 -56.14 38.46
N HIS A 105 11.95 -55.42 39.41
CA HIS A 105 12.28 -55.45 40.83
C HIS A 105 11.02 -55.54 41.71
N THR A 106 11.22 -55.78 43.01
CA THR A 106 10.13 -55.81 44.01
C THR A 106 10.24 -54.68 45.05
N ALA A 107 11.06 -53.68 44.75
CA ALA A 107 11.31 -52.49 45.57
C ALA A 107 11.94 -51.38 44.70
N THR A 108 12.12 -50.20 45.29
CA THR A 108 12.57 -48.95 44.65
C THR A 108 13.72 -49.16 43.67
N ILE A 109 13.57 -48.66 42.44
CA ILE A 109 14.65 -48.61 41.45
C ILE A 109 15.48 -47.35 41.71
N ASN A 110 16.75 -47.52 42.07
CA ASN A 110 17.64 -46.43 42.48
C ASN A 110 18.36 -45.76 41.31
N ASP A 111 18.75 -46.54 40.30
CA ASP A 111 19.52 -46.05 39.16
C ASP A 111 19.25 -46.91 37.92
N ILE A 112 19.36 -46.27 36.76
CA ILE A 112 19.05 -46.81 35.43
C ILE A 112 20.17 -46.42 34.47
N SER A 113 20.54 -47.36 33.58
CA SER A 113 21.48 -47.12 32.49
C SER A 113 20.99 -47.80 31.22
N PHE A 114 20.92 -47.06 30.12
CA PHE A 114 20.90 -47.65 28.79
C PHE A 114 22.33 -48.03 28.35
N ASP A 115 22.45 -48.77 27.24
CA ASP A 115 23.65 -48.80 26.41
C ASP A 115 23.54 -47.74 25.28
N ALA A 116 24.63 -47.47 24.55
CA ALA A 116 24.67 -46.33 23.62
C ALA A 116 23.77 -46.50 22.37
N ASP A 117 23.30 -47.71 22.08
CA ASP A 117 22.33 -47.97 21.03
C ASP A 117 20.86 -47.90 21.52
N GLY A 118 20.64 -47.82 22.84
CA GLY A 118 19.30 -47.91 23.42
C GLY A 118 18.62 -49.27 23.20
N GLU A 119 19.38 -50.37 23.06
CA GLU A 119 18.83 -51.72 22.89
C GLU A 119 18.61 -52.45 24.22
N TYR A 120 19.44 -52.12 25.22
CA TYR A 120 19.41 -52.73 26.54
C TYR A 120 19.29 -51.68 27.64
N ILE A 121 18.51 -52.03 28.66
CA ILE A 121 18.35 -51.24 29.88
C ILE A 121 18.82 -52.07 31.08
N GLY A 122 19.69 -51.50 31.89
CA GLY A 122 20.08 -51.99 33.20
C GLY A 122 19.41 -51.16 34.29
N SER A 123 18.94 -51.83 35.35
CA SER A 123 18.35 -51.21 36.54
C SER A 123 18.85 -51.88 37.82
N CYS A 124 18.89 -51.14 38.92
CA CYS A 124 19.29 -51.67 40.23
C CYS A 124 18.38 -51.17 41.36
N SER A 125 18.18 -52.00 42.39
CA SER A 125 17.11 -51.80 43.37
C SER A 125 17.49 -52.15 44.82
N ASP A 126 16.69 -51.63 45.74
CA ASP A 126 16.70 -52.00 47.15
C ASP A 126 16.20 -53.44 47.41
N ASP A 127 15.66 -54.14 46.40
CA ASP A 127 15.49 -55.61 46.43
C ASP A 127 16.83 -56.38 46.45
N GLY A 128 17.95 -55.65 46.33
CA GLY A 128 19.31 -56.18 46.41
C GLY A 128 19.77 -56.86 45.12
N THR A 129 19.14 -56.52 43.99
CA THR A 129 19.43 -57.11 42.69
C THR A 129 19.71 -56.06 41.61
N VAL A 130 20.33 -56.53 40.52
CA VAL A 130 20.43 -55.84 39.24
C VAL A 130 19.63 -56.61 38.21
N ALA A 131 18.83 -55.91 37.42
CA ALA A 131 18.21 -56.47 36.22
C ALA A 131 18.85 -55.86 34.96
N ILE A 132 18.96 -56.65 33.89
CA ILE A 132 19.27 -56.15 32.54
C ILE A 132 18.26 -56.76 31.58
N SER A 133 17.53 -55.90 30.87
CA SER A 133 16.48 -56.29 29.93
C SER A 133 16.78 -55.78 28.52
N SER A 134 16.48 -56.58 27.51
CA SER A 134 16.37 -56.11 26.14
C SER A 134 15.05 -55.36 25.93
N LEU A 135 15.10 -54.30 25.14
CA LEU A 135 13.92 -53.53 24.76
C LEU A 135 13.25 -54.15 23.53
N PHE A 136 14.04 -54.71 22.60
CA PHE A 136 13.57 -55.32 21.36
C PHE A 136 13.37 -56.84 21.42
N THR A 137 13.82 -57.52 22.48
CA THR A 137 13.61 -58.97 22.69
C THR A 137 13.13 -59.29 24.12
N ASP A 138 12.89 -60.57 24.40
CA ASP A 138 12.56 -61.09 25.73
C ASP A 138 13.81 -61.45 26.58
N GLU A 139 15.04 -61.14 26.15
CA GLU A 139 16.23 -61.35 26.99
C GLU A 139 16.12 -60.51 28.28
N LYS A 140 15.93 -61.18 29.42
CA LYS A 140 15.93 -60.59 30.76
C LYS A 140 16.89 -61.38 31.65
N LEU A 141 17.83 -60.68 32.27
CA LEU A 141 18.83 -61.22 33.20
C LEU A 141 18.65 -60.55 34.56
N LYS A 142 18.76 -61.31 35.65
CA LYS A 142 18.72 -60.79 37.03
C LYS A 142 19.89 -61.35 37.82
N PHE A 143 20.52 -60.50 38.63
CA PHE A 143 21.74 -60.79 39.39
C PHE A 143 21.52 -60.38 40.85
N GLU A 144 21.79 -61.27 41.80
CA GLU A 144 21.52 -61.05 43.23
C GLU A 144 22.79 -60.73 44.03
N TYR A 145 22.68 -59.78 44.97
CA TYR A 145 23.81 -59.31 45.79
C TYR A 145 23.50 -59.25 47.29
N HIS A 146 22.27 -59.59 47.70
CA HIS A 146 21.77 -59.64 49.10
C HIS A 146 21.90 -58.32 49.92
N ARG A 147 22.26 -57.20 49.28
CA ARG A 147 22.29 -55.86 49.86
C ARG A 147 21.79 -54.85 48.81
N PRO A 148 21.10 -53.77 49.20
CA PRO A 148 20.58 -52.75 48.28
C PRO A 148 21.63 -52.24 47.28
N MET A 149 21.26 -52.29 46.01
CA MET A 149 22.09 -51.86 44.88
C MET A 149 21.64 -50.47 44.44
N LYS A 150 22.56 -49.49 44.49
CA LYS A 150 22.25 -48.06 44.38
C LYS A 150 22.74 -47.40 43.09
N ALA A 151 23.67 -48.03 42.36
CA ALA A 151 24.20 -47.47 41.11
C ALA A 151 24.48 -48.56 40.06
N ILE A 152 24.28 -48.22 38.78
CA ILE A 152 24.54 -49.08 37.63
C ILE A 152 24.98 -48.29 36.40
N ALA A 153 25.94 -48.83 35.65
CA ALA A 153 26.28 -48.36 34.32
C ALA A 153 26.53 -49.55 33.39
N LEU A 154 25.83 -49.61 32.25
CA LEU A 154 26.16 -50.55 31.18
C LEU A 154 27.43 -50.10 30.46
N ASP A 155 28.16 -51.04 29.87
CA ASP A 155 29.16 -50.72 28.85
C ASP A 155 28.44 -50.06 27.65
N PRO A 156 28.91 -48.93 27.12
CA PRO A 156 28.33 -48.30 25.93
C PRO A 156 28.17 -49.24 24.72
N ASN A 157 28.95 -50.33 24.65
CA ASN A 157 28.91 -51.33 23.57
C ASN A 157 28.27 -52.68 24.02
N TYR A 158 27.36 -52.66 24.99
CA TYR A 158 26.72 -53.85 25.54
C TYR A 158 25.97 -54.68 24.49
N SER A 159 25.07 -54.05 23.72
CA SER A 159 24.50 -54.54 22.46
C SER A 159 25.55 -55.21 21.56
N ARG A 160 26.57 -54.45 21.17
CA ARG A 160 27.43 -54.70 20.00
C ARG A 160 28.43 -55.85 20.14
N ASN A 161 28.81 -56.24 21.35
CA ASN A 161 29.44 -57.52 21.74
C ASN A 161 29.95 -57.51 23.19
N TYR A 162 30.26 -56.32 23.75
CA TYR A 162 30.89 -56.18 25.05
C TYR A 162 29.84 -56.24 26.17
N ARG A 163 29.24 -57.42 26.37
CA ARG A 163 28.24 -57.70 27.41
C ARG A 163 28.85 -57.59 28.81
N ARG A 164 29.07 -56.34 29.24
CA ARG A 164 29.72 -55.91 30.47
C ARG A 164 28.91 -54.80 31.13
N PHE A 165 28.92 -54.76 32.45
CA PHE A 165 28.31 -53.66 33.20
C PHE A 165 29.04 -53.48 34.53
N ALA A 166 28.98 -52.26 35.06
CA ALA A 166 29.45 -51.91 36.38
C ALA A 166 28.26 -51.64 37.30
N THR A 167 28.38 -51.98 38.58
CA THR A 167 27.34 -51.73 39.59
C THR A 167 27.93 -51.59 40.99
N GLY A 168 27.21 -50.89 41.87
CA GLY A 168 27.58 -50.69 43.26
C GLY A 168 26.37 -50.44 44.16
N GLY A 169 26.59 -50.43 45.48
CA GLY A 169 25.52 -50.21 46.45
C GLY A 169 26.04 -50.14 47.88
N LEU A 170 25.16 -50.44 48.85
CA LEU A 170 25.45 -50.33 50.29
C LEU A 170 26.48 -51.34 50.82
N ALA A 171 27.02 -52.21 49.96
CA ALA A 171 28.18 -53.05 50.25
C ALA A 171 29.53 -52.32 50.09
N GLY A 172 29.57 -51.17 49.41
CA GLY A 172 30.80 -50.42 49.12
C GLY A 172 31.75 -51.05 48.09
N GLN A 173 31.36 -52.17 47.50
CA GLN A 173 32.06 -52.79 46.37
C GLN A 173 31.65 -52.13 45.05
N VAL A 174 32.64 -51.78 44.21
CA VAL A 174 32.43 -51.51 42.78
C VAL A 174 32.66 -52.81 42.03
N LEU A 175 31.61 -53.33 41.39
CA LEU A 175 31.60 -54.63 40.74
C LEU A 175 31.51 -54.45 39.23
N VAL A 176 32.42 -55.07 38.49
CA VAL A 176 32.35 -55.14 37.02
C VAL A 176 32.05 -56.57 36.63
N LEU A 177 30.95 -56.78 35.91
CA LEU A 177 30.55 -58.07 35.38
C LEU A 177 30.85 -58.14 33.88
N THR A 178 31.18 -59.32 33.37
CA THR A 178 31.52 -59.55 31.95
C THR A 178 31.10 -60.95 31.52
N LYS A 179 30.25 -61.06 30.49
CA LYS A 179 29.83 -62.33 29.91
C LYS A 179 31.06 -63.06 29.33
N LYS A 180 31.29 -64.31 29.75
CA LYS A 180 32.36 -65.14 29.14
C LYS A 180 31.91 -65.63 27.77
N THR A 181 32.86 -65.86 26.87
CA THR A 181 32.59 -66.43 25.53
C THR A 181 31.86 -67.78 25.65
N TRP A 182 32.34 -68.66 26.54
CA TRP A 182 31.67 -69.89 26.95
C TRP A 182 31.35 -69.82 28.45
N GLY A 183 30.06 -69.75 28.80
CA GLY A 183 29.57 -69.74 30.19
C GLY A 183 28.86 -68.45 30.60
N GLY A 184 28.63 -68.29 31.91
CA GLY A 184 27.97 -67.12 32.50
C GLY A 184 28.87 -65.90 32.68
N TYR A 185 28.43 -64.96 33.51
CA TYR A 185 29.17 -63.73 33.81
C TYR A 185 30.32 -63.97 34.79
N HIS A 186 31.49 -63.40 34.48
CA HIS A 186 32.59 -63.22 35.42
C HIS A 186 32.35 -61.95 36.25
N LYS A 187 32.34 -62.06 37.59
CA LYS A 187 32.38 -60.93 38.52
C LYS A 187 33.83 -60.58 38.86
N LYS A 188 34.23 -59.34 38.57
CA LYS A 188 35.45 -58.69 39.06
C LYS A 188 35.08 -57.65 40.13
N VAL A 189 35.82 -57.60 41.23
CA VAL A 189 35.79 -56.47 42.17
C VAL A 189 36.82 -55.45 41.68
N LEU A 190 36.38 -54.21 41.41
CA LEU A 190 37.25 -53.12 40.94
C LEU A 190 37.81 -52.32 42.12
N ARG A 191 36.96 -52.05 43.13
CA ARG A 191 37.28 -51.45 44.42
C ARG A 191 36.37 -52.01 45.52
N ASP A 192 36.84 -51.93 46.76
CA ASP A 192 36.15 -52.39 47.97
C ASP A 192 36.56 -51.50 49.15
N GLY A 193 35.76 -51.44 50.22
CA GLY A 193 36.09 -50.79 51.49
C GLY A 193 36.00 -49.25 51.53
N GLU A 194 35.59 -48.57 50.46
CA GLU A 194 35.57 -47.10 50.36
C GLU A 194 34.22 -46.44 50.73
N GLY A 195 33.36 -47.15 51.47
CA GLY A 195 31.99 -46.73 51.77
C GLY A 195 30.99 -47.00 50.62
N PRO A 196 29.67 -46.80 50.83
CA PRO A 196 28.64 -47.07 49.83
C PRO A 196 28.88 -46.36 48.49
N ILE A 197 28.45 -46.99 47.40
CA ILE A 197 28.47 -46.38 46.06
C ILE A 197 27.10 -45.72 45.84
N HIS A 198 27.11 -44.42 45.51
CA HIS A 198 25.88 -43.60 45.42
C HIS A 198 25.48 -43.25 43.99
N SER A 199 26.44 -43.19 43.06
CA SER A 199 26.21 -42.83 41.65
C SER A 199 27.32 -43.42 40.78
N MET A 200 26.99 -43.76 39.53
CA MET A 200 27.92 -44.37 38.57
C MET A 200 27.47 -44.08 37.13
N LYS A 201 28.38 -43.62 36.26
CA LYS A 201 28.13 -43.39 34.83
C LYS A 201 29.35 -43.76 33.99
N TRP A 202 29.13 -44.51 32.91
CA TRP A 202 30.16 -45.01 31.99
C TRP A 202 30.00 -44.30 30.64
N ARG A 203 31.09 -43.71 30.13
CA ARG A 203 31.19 -43.09 28.81
C ARG A 203 32.42 -43.66 28.11
N THR A 204 32.33 -43.97 26.82
CA THR A 204 33.41 -44.61 26.03
C THR A 204 34.14 -45.75 26.77
N ASP A 205 35.42 -45.56 27.12
CA ASP A 205 36.25 -46.49 27.91
C ASP A 205 36.49 -46.01 29.36
N LEU A 206 35.72 -45.03 29.83
CA LEU A 206 35.83 -44.39 31.14
C LEU A 206 34.63 -44.72 32.04
N LEU A 207 34.91 -45.25 33.23
CA LEU A 207 33.92 -45.47 34.28
C LEU A 207 34.12 -44.46 35.41
N ALA A 208 33.12 -43.62 35.65
CA ALA A 208 33.07 -42.72 36.80
C ALA A 208 32.09 -43.26 37.86
N TRP A 209 32.45 -43.15 39.14
CA TRP A 209 31.54 -43.41 40.27
C TRP A 209 31.84 -42.52 41.47
N ALA A 210 30.85 -42.39 42.35
CA ALA A 210 30.98 -41.65 43.61
C ALA A 210 30.70 -42.55 44.83
N ASN A 211 31.54 -42.42 45.85
CA ASN A 211 31.40 -43.06 47.17
C ASN A 211 31.74 -42.08 48.30
N ASP A 212 31.56 -42.46 49.56
CA ASP A 212 31.66 -41.56 50.73
C ASP A 212 32.94 -40.69 50.80
N ALA A 213 34.03 -41.14 50.17
CA ALA A 213 35.30 -40.44 50.07
C ALA A 213 35.39 -39.40 48.93
N GLY A 214 34.64 -39.57 47.84
CA GLY A 214 34.71 -38.71 46.65
C GLY A 214 34.32 -39.39 45.34
N VAL A 215 34.62 -38.73 44.23
CA VAL A 215 34.42 -39.26 42.86
C VAL A 215 35.72 -39.88 42.35
N LYS A 216 35.62 -41.00 41.64
CA LYS A 216 36.76 -41.67 41.00
C LYS A 216 36.46 -41.94 39.53
N VAL A 217 37.50 -41.86 38.70
CA VAL A 217 37.44 -42.16 37.26
C VAL A 217 38.47 -43.24 36.94
N HIS A 218 38.05 -44.30 36.25
CA HIS A 218 38.89 -45.46 35.91
C HIS A 218 38.78 -45.79 34.42
N ASP A 219 39.92 -46.03 33.80
CA ASP A 219 40.06 -46.46 32.41
C ASP A 219 39.79 -47.97 32.31
N MET A 220 38.68 -48.34 31.66
CA MET A 220 38.19 -49.71 31.50
C MET A 220 38.88 -50.48 30.35
N LYS A 221 39.86 -49.87 29.68
CA LYS A 221 40.62 -50.44 28.56
C LYS A 221 42.07 -50.77 28.95
N THR A 222 42.67 -49.95 29.80
CA THR A 222 44.02 -50.12 30.40
C THR A 222 43.96 -50.62 31.85
N ASP A 223 42.77 -50.64 32.44
CA ASP A 223 42.47 -51.09 33.82
C ASP A 223 43.15 -50.27 34.92
N ARG A 224 43.18 -48.94 34.76
CA ARG A 224 43.85 -48.00 35.67
C ARG A 224 42.91 -46.93 36.20
N GLY A 225 43.05 -46.58 37.48
CA GLY A 225 42.44 -45.37 38.03
C GLY A 225 43.14 -44.14 37.46
N ILE A 226 42.40 -43.25 36.81
CA ILE A 226 42.90 -41.99 36.24
C ILE A 226 42.88 -40.89 37.31
N ALA A 227 41.81 -40.81 38.10
CA ALA A 227 41.59 -39.70 39.02
C ALA A 227 40.82 -40.09 40.28
N PHE A 228 41.08 -39.33 41.34
CA PHE A 228 40.26 -39.26 42.54
C PHE A 228 40.04 -37.77 42.87
N ILE A 229 38.78 -37.38 43.02
CA ILE A 229 38.32 -36.03 43.31
C ILE A 229 37.66 -36.08 44.69
N GLU A 230 38.27 -35.45 45.69
CA GLU A 230 37.76 -35.45 47.07
C GLU A 230 36.30 -34.95 47.14
N ARG A 231 35.50 -35.60 47.99
CA ARG A 231 34.16 -35.12 48.32
C ARG A 231 34.24 -33.69 48.93
N PRO A 232 33.30 -32.78 48.60
CA PRO A 232 33.26 -31.45 49.20
C PRO A 232 33.25 -31.49 50.74
N LYS A 233 33.89 -30.49 51.36
CA LYS A 233 34.00 -30.38 52.83
C LYS A 233 32.77 -29.66 53.39
N GLY A 234 32.31 -30.06 54.58
CA GLY A 234 31.17 -29.44 55.27
C GLY A 234 29.78 -29.92 54.88
N ILE A 235 29.61 -30.61 53.74
CA ILE A 235 28.30 -31.14 53.32
C ILE A 235 27.82 -32.31 54.22
N PRO A 236 26.50 -32.48 54.43
CA PRO A 236 25.94 -33.64 55.11
C PRO A 236 26.30 -34.96 54.41
N ARG A 237 25.93 -36.09 55.03
CA ARG A 237 26.19 -37.42 54.46
C ARG A 237 25.52 -37.56 53.07
N PRO A 238 26.09 -38.35 52.14
CA PRO A 238 25.57 -38.41 50.77
C PRO A 238 24.15 -38.97 50.66
N GLU A 239 23.70 -39.71 51.67
CA GLU A 239 22.31 -40.19 51.82
C GLU A 239 21.26 -39.07 51.93
N PHE A 240 21.68 -37.82 52.14
CA PHE A 240 20.83 -36.61 52.12
C PHE A 240 21.07 -35.70 50.92
N LEU A 241 22.30 -35.66 50.39
CA LEU A 241 22.70 -34.88 49.21
C LEU A 241 23.55 -35.76 48.30
N LEU A 242 22.92 -36.29 47.25
CA LEU A 242 23.53 -37.27 46.36
C LEU A 242 24.57 -36.63 45.42
N PRO A 243 25.57 -37.41 44.96
CA PRO A 243 26.49 -36.99 43.91
C PRO A 243 25.87 -37.17 42.52
N HIS A 244 25.61 -36.05 41.84
CA HIS A 244 25.14 -36.03 40.46
C HIS A 244 26.35 -36.01 39.51
N LEU A 245 26.49 -37.05 38.70
CA LEU A 245 27.59 -37.24 37.75
C LEU A 245 27.01 -37.21 36.34
N VAL A 246 27.51 -36.34 35.46
CA VAL A 246 27.08 -36.27 34.06
C VAL A 246 28.27 -36.11 33.12
N TRP A 247 28.28 -36.87 32.04
CA TRP A 247 29.26 -36.76 30.97
C TRP A 247 28.74 -35.74 29.96
N GLN A 248 29.45 -34.63 29.78
CA GLN A 248 29.14 -33.62 28.76
C GLN A 248 29.55 -34.11 27.37
N ASP A 249 30.72 -34.74 27.29
CA ASP A 249 31.26 -35.36 26.08
C ASP A 249 32.16 -36.57 26.46
N ASP A 250 32.94 -37.07 25.50
CA ASP A 250 33.86 -38.22 25.70
C ASP A 250 35.09 -37.88 26.58
N THR A 251 35.28 -36.61 26.92
CA THR A 251 36.42 -36.04 27.64
C THR A 251 36.05 -35.17 28.84
N VAL A 252 34.83 -34.64 28.95
CA VAL A 252 34.41 -33.78 30.07
C VAL A 252 33.38 -34.47 30.98
N LEU A 253 33.75 -34.64 32.26
CA LEU A 253 32.87 -35.10 33.34
C LEU A 253 32.50 -33.91 34.23
N VAL A 254 31.21 -33.61 34.36
CA VAL A 254 30.66 -32.62 35.29
C VAL A 254 30.13 -33.31 36.54
N ILE A 255 30.43 -32.73 37.70
CA ILE A 255 30.17 -33.28 39.03
C ILE A 255 29.44 -32.21 39.83
N GLY A 256 28.17 -32.44 40.16
CA GLY A 256 27.40 -31.65 41.13
C GLY A 256 27.23 -32.41 42.43
N TRP A 257 27.61 -31.83 43.58
CA TRP A 257 27.46 -32.49 44.88
C TRP A 257 27.30 -31.49 46.03
N GLY A 258 26.12 -31.50 46.66
CA GLY A 258 25.78 -30.53 47.69
C GLY A 258 25.74 -29.12 47.10
N THR A 259 26.57 -28.22 47.59
CA THR A 259 26.76 -26.86 47.04
C THR A 259 27.89 -26.78 46.01
N SER A 260 28.53 -27.89 45.63
CA SER A 260 29.77 -27.86 44.83
C SER A 260 29.57 -28.35 43.40
N VAL A 261 29.97 -27.53 42.42
CA VAL A 261 30.19 -27.98 41.04
C VAL A 261 31.69 -28.14 40.79
N LYS A 262 32.08 -29.20 40.07
CA LYS A 262 33.42 -29.42 39.51
C LYS A 262 33.33 -29.95 38.08
N ILE A 263 34.21 -29.45 37.22
CA ILE A 263 34.28 -29.78 35.80
C ILE A 263 35.65 -30.38 35.55
N ALA A 264 35.66 -31.68 35.23
CA ALA A 264 36.85 -32.52 35.12
C ALA A 264 37.10 -32.88 33.64
N ALA A 265 38.09 -32.23 33.03
CA ALA A 265 38.52 -32.49 31.67
C ALA A 265 39.60 -33.59 31.67
N ILE A 266 39.32 -34.68 30.97
CA ILE A 266 40.21 -35.83 30.81
C ILE A 266 41.12 -35.59 29.62
N ARG A 267 42.39 -35.35 29.90
CA ARG A 267 43.43 -35.21 28.88
C ARG A 267 44.16 -36.53 28.69
N THR A 268 44.81 -36.67 27.55
CA THR A 268 45.72 -37.79 27.25
C THR A 268 47.12 -37.23 27.02
N ASP A 269 48.09 -37.66 27.82
CA ASP A 269 49.49 -37.30 27.59
C ASP A 269 50.03 -38.07 26.37
N LEU A 270 50.38 -37.30 25.35
CA LEU A 270 51.14 -37.77 24.19
C LEU A 270 52.62 -37.47 24.45
N SER A 271 53.20 -38.25 25.36
CA SER A 271 54.54 -38.01 25.90
C SER A 271 55.57 -37.73 24.81
N GLN A 272 56.24 -36.58 24.90
CA GLN A 272 57.08 -36.05 23.83
C GLN A 272 58.35 -36.88 23.64
N GLY A 273 58.35 -37.74 22.62
CA GLY A 273 59.54 -38.43 22.11
C GLY A 273 60.56 -37.50 21.42
N LEU A 274 61.01 -36.44 22.11
CA LEU A 274 62.07 -35.53 21.65
C LEU A 274 63.46 -36.14 21.88
N ASN A 275 63.72 -37.25 21.18
CA ASN A 275 65.05 -37.59 20.68
C ASN A 275 64.91 -38.41 19.40
N GLY A 276 65.78 -38.15 18.43
CA GLY A 276 65.55 -38.56 17.03
C GLY A 276 65.74 -40.06 16.75
N ILE A 277 65.12 -40.49 15.64
CA ILE A 277 65.41 -41.73 14.91
C ILE A 277 65.04 -43.05 15.64
N GLN A 278 63.73 -43.33 15.74
CA GLN A 278 63.19 -44.68 15.46
C GLN A 278 61.68 -44.61 15.16
N ARG A 279 61.27 -44.63 13.88
CA ARG A 279 59.85 -44.52 13.50
C ARG A 279 59.19 -45.90 13.34
N THR A 280 59.15 -46.69 14.41
CA THR A 280 58.40 -47.96 14.47
C THR A 280 58.03 -48.29 15.92
N ILE A 281 56.84 -48.85 16.16
CA ILE A 281 56.27 -49.16 17.50
C ILE A 281 55.96 -47.91 18.34
N ALA A 282 55.00 -47.09 17.87
CA ALA A 282 54.34 -46.07 18.68
C ALA A 282 52.92 -46.57 19.07
N ALA A 283 52.85 -47.38 20.13
CA ALA A 283 51.59 -48.03 20.56
C ALA A 283 51.55 -48.36 22.07
N VAL A 284 52.37 -47.71 22.90
CA VAL A 284 52.51 -48.01 24.34
C VAL A 284 52.56 -46.69 25.12
N GLY A 285 51.63 -46.50 26.07
CA GLY A 285 51.74 -45.44 27.08
C GLY A 285 51.23 -44.04 26.70
N SER A 286 50.03 -43.93 26.13
CA SER A 286 49.27 -42.66 26.15
C SER A 286 48.47 -42.60 27.46
N GLU A 287 49.04 -42.03 28.52
CA GLU A 287 48.41 -42.04 29.85
C GLU A 287 47.36 -40.93 29.96
N LYS A 288 46.14 -41.28 30.36
CA LYS A 288 45.07 -40.31 30.64
C LYS A 288 45.28 -39.70 32.03
N TYR A 289 44.93 -38.43 32.19
CA TYR A 289 44.86 -37.70 33.46
C TYR A 289 43.66 -36.75 33.47
N VAL A 290 43.33 -36.19 34.64
CA VAL A 290 42.22 -35.23 34.82
C VAL A 290 42.75 -33.88 35.27
N ASP A 291 42.38 -32.83 34.54
CA ASP A 291 42.44 -31.45 35.01
C ASP A 291 41.07 -31.01 35.50
N ILE A 292 41.02 -30.28 36.62
CA ILE A 292 39.81 -29.55 37.03
C ILE A 292 39.83 -28.19 36.33
N VAL A 293 39.02 -28.05 35.28
CA VAL A 293 38.95 -26.83 34.43
C VAL A 293 37.91 -25.81 34.91
N GLY A 294 36.99 -26.23 35.77
CA GLY A 294 36.03 -25.36 36.46
C GLY A 294 35.68 -25.93 37.83
N SER A 295 35.49 -25.06 38.83
CA SER A 295 35.11 -25.45 40.19
C SER A 295 34.57 -24.25 40.96
N PHE A 296 33.31 -24.30 41.37
CA PHE A 296 32.61 -23.22 42.07
C PHE A 296 31.72 -23.73 43.21
N GLN A 297 31.09 -22.83 43.96
CA GLN A 297 30.08 -23.14 44.97
C GLN A 297 28.78 -22.36 44.68
N THR A 298 27.65 -23.00 44.92
CA THR A 298 26.30 -22.45 44.81
C THR A 298 25.74 -22.07 46.19
N SER A 299 24.76 -21.15 46.23
CA SER A 299 23.99 -20.81 47.45
C SER A 299 22.97 -21.90 47.83
N TYR A 300 22.46 -22.62 46.83
CA TYR A 300 21.47 -23.69 46.89
C TYR A 300 22.10 -25.09 46.84
N HIS A 301 21.32 -26.12 47.17
CA HIS A 301 21.71 -27.52 47.01
C HIS A 301 21.46 -28.01 45.59
N ILE A 302 22.44 -28.71 45.00
CA ILE A 302 22.33 -29.32 43.67
C ILE A 302 21.56 -30.64 43.77
N SER A 303 20.42 -30.70 43.08
CA SER A 303 19.53 -31.86 42.93
C SER A 303 19.63 -32.53 41.55
N GLY A 304 20.46 -31.99 40.67
CA GLY A 304 20.64 -32.45 39.30
C GLY A 304 21.52 -31.50 38.52
N ILE A 305 22.25 -32.02 37.54
CA ILE A 305 23.14 -31.22 36.69
C ILE A 305 23.24 -31.85 35.29
N ALA A 306 23.19 -31.01 34.25
CA ALA A 306 23.26 -31.42 32.84
C ALA A 306 24.00 -30.37 31.98
N PRO A 307 24.64 -30.76 30.87
CA PRO A 307 25.27 -29.81 29.95
C PRO A 307 24.23 -29.05 29.11
N PHE A 308 24.48 -27.76 28.83
CA PHE A 308 23.68 -26.90 27.96
C PHE A 308 24.63 -26.14 27.01
N GLY A 309 25.18 -26.85 26.01
CA GLY A 309 26.26 -26.30 25.19
C GLY A 309 27.49 -25.98 26.05
N ASP A 310 27.87 -24.70 26.11
CA ASP A 310 28.96 -24.20 26.95
C ASP A 310 28.53 -23.84 28.40
N LEU A 311 27.21 -23.88 28.68
CA LEU A 311 26.63 -23.66 30.01
C LEU A 311 26.26 -24.98 30.69
N LEU A 312 25.80 -24.91 31.94
CA LEU A 312 25.26 -26.03 32.71
C LEU A 312 23.83 -25.69 33.17
N VAL A 313 22.89 -26.61 32.95
CA VAL A 313 21.60 -26.64 33.65
C VAL A 313 21.83 -27.24 35.03
N VAL A 314 21.52 -26.50 36.08
CA VAL A 314 21.57 -26.97 37.46
C VAL A 314 20.17 -26.93 38.07
N LEU A 315 19.70 -28.08 38.54
CA LEU A 315 18.44 -28.19 39.28
C LEU A 315 18.71 -27.86 40.75
N ALA A 316 18.22 -26.71 41.19
CA ALA A 316 18.45 -26.16 42.51
C ALA A 316 17.32 -26.55 43.49
N TYR A 317 17.70 -27.00 44.68
CA TYR A 317 16.84 -27.08 45.86
C TYR A 317 17.26 -26.00 46.85
N ILE A 318 16.35 -25.06 47.13
CA ILE A 318 16.57 -23.96 48.07
C ILE A 318 16.08 -24.40 49.46
N PRO A 319 16.97 -24.50 50.46
CA PRO A 319 16.55 -24.75 51.84
C PRO A 319 15.99 -23.47 52.47
N ASP A 320 14.86 -23.59 53.17
CA ASP A 320 14.29 -22.47 53.94
C ASP A 320 15.29 -21.93 54.97
N GLU A 321 15.18 -20.64 55.27
CA GLU A 321 15.98 -19.93 56.28
C GLU A 321 15.94 -20.66 57.64
N ASP A 322 14.77 -21.19 57.97
CA ASP A 322 14.45 -21.99 59.16
C ASP A 322 15.27 -23.31 59.25
N GLU A 323 15.72 -23.92 58.13
CA GLU A 323 16.65 -25.05 58.15
C GLU A 323 18.12 -24.61 58.34
N LYS A 324 18.46 -23.33 58.05
CA LYS A 324 19.83 -22.80 58.26
C LYS A 324 20.17 -22.70 59.76
N GLU A 325 19.20 -22.28 60.57
CA GLU A 325 19.32 -22.13 62.03
C GLU A 325 19.19 -23.44 62.82
N LYS A 326 18.40 -24.42 62.36
CA LYS A 326 18.07 -25.67 63.10
C LYS A 326 19.21 -26.70 63.19
N LYS A 327 20.45 -26.23 63.35
CA LYS A 327 21.60 -27.04 63.80
C LYS A 327 21.52 -27.20 65.31
N PHE A 328 21.39 -28.44 65.78
CA PHE A 328 21.29 -28.87 67.19
C PHE A 328 19.94 -28.65 67.91
N SER A 329 18.86 -29.26 67.40
CA SER A 329 17.79 -29.76 68.28
C SER A 329 17.24 -31.11 67.82
N THR A 330 17.31 -32.13 68.68
CA THR A 330 16.75 -33.47 68.42
C THR A 330 15.38 -33.63 69.08
N SER A 331 14.35 -33.02 68.49
CA SER A 331 12.95 -33.24 68.86
C SER A 331 12.04 -33.24 67.63
N VAL A 332 11.36 -34.36 67.37
CA VAL A 332 10.42 -34.51 66.24
C VAL A 332 9.07 -33.90 66.61
N THR A 333 8.63 -32.85 65.90
CA THR A 333 7.26 -32.70 65.36
C THR A 333 7.09 -31.42 64.54
N SER A 334 7.03 -31.54 63.21
CA SER A 334 6.26 -30.63 62.33
C SER A 334 5.90 -31.39 61.05
N ARG A 335 4.61 -31.44 60.69
CA ARG A 335 4.11 -32.05 59.44
C ARG A 335 3.44 -30.97 58.57
N GLN A 336 4.26 -30.04 58.11
CA GLN A 336 3.95 -29.06 57.06
C GLN A 336 5.22 -28.79 56.27
N GLY A 337 5.08 -28.39 55.02
CA GLY A 337 6.19 -28.23 54.09
C GLY A 337 7.06 -27.01 54.42
N THR A 338 8.37 -27.17 54.23
CA THR A 338 9.43 -26.17 54.50
C THR A 338 10.47 -26.23 53.38
N ALA A 339 9.97 -26.21 52.16
CA ALA A 339 10.75 -26.29 50.93
C ALA A 339 10.18 -25.25 49.97
N GLN A 340 11.04 -24.35 49.52
CA GLN A 340 10.70 -23.38 48.49
C GLN A 340 10.62 -24.08 47.13
N ARG A 341 10.13 -23.38 46.10
CA ARG A 341 10.08 -23.97 44.76
C ARG A 341 11.50 -24.30 44.29
N PRO A 342 11.74 -25.50 43.71
CA PRO A 342 13.01 -25.78 43.07
C PRO A 342 13.15 -24.91 41.82
N GLU A 343 14.37 -24.54 41.48
CA GLU A 343 14.69 -23.67 40.36
C GLU A 343 15.55 -24.39 39.33
N ILE A 344 15.54 -23.90 38.09
CA ILE A 344 16.57 -24.21 37.10
C ILE A 344 17.46 -22.99 36.92
N HIS A 345 18.75 -23.17 37.18
CA HIS A 345 19.80 -22.19 36.97
C HIS A 345 20.58 -22.55 35.71
N LEU A 346 20.72 -21.61 34.76
CA LEU A 346 21.72 -21.72 33.70
C LEU A 346 22.99 -20.97 34.11
N VAL A 347 24.08 -21.70 34.33
CA VAL A 347 25.35 -21.14 34.81
C VAL A 347 26.53 -21.46 33.90
N SER A 348 27.46 -20.52 33.80
CA SER A 348 28.76 -20.74 33.16
C SER A 348 29.67 -21.63 34.01
N TRP A 349 30.76 -22.11 33.40
CA TRP A 349 31.81 -22.86 34.12
C TRP A 349 32.53 -22.07 35.24
N LYS A 350 32.27 -20.76 35.35
CA LYS A 350 32.79 -19.88 36.42
C LYS A 350 31.75 -19.53 37.50
N ASN A 351 30.50 -19.99 37.36
CA ASN A 351 29.32 -19.46 38.08
C ASN A 351 28.95 -18.01 37.67
N ASP A 352 29.05 -17.68 36.39
CA ASP A 352 28.31 -16.54 35.84
C ASP A 352 26.87 -17.04 35.54
N GLU A 353 25.85 -16.41 36.12
CA GLU A 353 24.43 -16.81 36.00
C GLU A 353 23.75 -16.17 34.76
N VAL A 354 22.84 -16.89 34.09
CA VAL A 354 22.28 -16.50 32.77
C VAL A 354 20.75 -16.55 32.70
N THR A 355 20.10 -17.39 33.50
CA THR A 355 18.64 -17.39 33.76
C THR A 355 18.43 -18.19 35.05
N THR A 356 17.43 -17.81 35.84
CA THR A 356 16.99 -18.55 37.03
C THR A 356 15.47 -18.65 37.03
N ASP A 357 14.97 -19.87 36.82
CA ASP A 357 13.57 -20.12 36.49
C ASP A 357 12.90 -20.97 37.60
N ALA A 358 11.96 -20.38 38.34
CA ALA A 358 11.25 -21.07 39.42
C ALA A 358 10.20 -22.08 38.91
N LEU A 359 10.33 -23.36 39.28
CA LEU A 359 9.61 -24.44 38.61
C LEU A 359 8.16 -24.63 39.10
N PRO A 360 7.19 -24.87 38.18
CA PRO A 360 5.79 -25.12 38.50
C PRO A 360 5.49 -26.59 38.88
N ILE A 361 6.37 -27.23 39.67
CA ILE A 361 6.22 -28.62 40.12
C ILE A 361 5.11 -28.74 41.17
N HIS A 362 4.29 -29.80 41.10
CA HIS A 362 3.28 -30.08 42.12
C HIS A 362 3.85 -30.79 43.34
N GLY A 363 3.47 -30.35 44.55
CA GLY A 363 3.83 -30.99 45.83
C GLY A 363 5.27 -30.74 46.30
N TYR A 364 5.96 -29.75 45.73
CA TYR A 364 7.35 -29.40 46.05
C TYR A 364 7.59 -29.16 47.54
N GLU A 365 6.56 -28.66 48.25
CA GLU A 365 6.55 -28.41 49.69
C GLU A 365 6.84 -29.67 50.52
N HIS A 366 6.67 -30.86 49.94
CA HIS A 366 6.84 -32.16 50.62
C HIS A 366 8.11 -32.91 50.22
N TYR A 367 8.93 -32.34 49.34
CA TYR A 367 10.13 -32.99 48.79
C TYR A 367 11.42 -32.36 49.32
N LYS A 368 12.50 -33.15 49.32
CA LYS A 368 13.86 -32.70 49.66
C LYS A 368 14.77 -32.84 48.44
N ALA A 369 15.94 -32.20 48.48
CA ALA A 369 16.91 -32.19 47.39
C ALA A 369 17.14 -33.57 46.70
N LYS A 370 17.20 -34.65 47.49
CA LYS A 370 17.42 -36.04 47.03
C LYS A 370 16.19 -36.76 46.45
N ASP A 371 15.01 -36.15 46.52
CA ASP A 371 13.76 -36.68 45.95
C ASP A 371 13.50 -36.14 44.53
N TYR A 372 14.32 -35.17 44.09
CA TYR A 372 14.36 -34.65 42.73
C TYR A 372 15.45 -35.33 41.90
N ALA A 373 15.24 -35.39 40.59
CA ALA A 373 16.26 -35.80 39.63
C ALA A 373 16.20 -34.98 38.34
N LEU A 374 17.37 -34.77 37.72
CA LEU A 374 17.50 -34.22 36.37
C LEU A 374 18.12 -35.27 35.45
N ALA A 375 17.45 -35.56 34.33
CA ALA A 375 18.04 -36.28 33.21
C ALA A 375 17.97 -35.41 31.94
N HIS A 376 18.81 -35.70 30.95
CA HIS A 376 18.80 -35.03 29.65
C HIS A 376 18.94 -36.05 28.53
N ALA A 377 18.43 -35.73 27.34
CA ALA A 377 18.69 -36.53 26.15
C ALA A 377 20.20 -36.48 25.80
N PRO A 378 20.82 -37.58 25.36
CA PRO A 378 22.24 -37.58 24.98
C PRO A 378 22.53 -36.56 23.88
N PHE A 379 23.66 -35.85 23.96
CA PHE A 379 24.14 -34.97 22.88
C PHE A 379 24.55 -35.81 21.65
N SER A 380 23.57 -36.08 20.80
CA SER A 380 23.72 -36.79 19.53
C SER A 380 24.28 -35.85 18.46
N GLY A 381 25.61 -35.71 18.41
CA GLY A 381 26.32 -34.98 17.36
C GLY A 381 26.28 -35.66 15.96
N SER A 382 25.23 -36.42 15.65
CA SER A 382 25.06 -37.19 14.41
C SER A 382 23.59 -37.57 14.19
N SER A 383 22.76 -36.59 13.76
CA SER A 383 21.37 -36.79 13.32
C SER A 383 21.28 -37.62 12.02
N ASN A 384 21.49 -38.93 12.15
CA ASN A 384 21.22 -39.95 11.12
C ASN A 384 20.04 -40.87 11.49
N ALA A 385 19.53 -40.77 12.74
CA ALA A 385 18.41 -41.57 13.23
C ALA A 385 17.06 -40.96 12.83
N GLY A 386 16.80 -40.80 11.52
CA GLY A 386 15.55 -40.29 10.93
C GLY A 386 14.34 -41.21 11.10
N GLY A 387 14.11 -41.72 12.31
CA GLY A 387 12.96 -42.51 12.71
C GLY A 387 11.91 -41.67 13.42
N GLN A 388 10.67 -42.14 13.38
CA GLN A 388 9.44 -41.47 13.84
C GLN A 388 9.35 -41.13 15.35
N TRP A 389 10.45 -41.25 16.08
CA TRP A 389 10.58 -41.16 17.55
C TRP A 389 11.91 -40.56 18.02
N ALA A 390 12.71 -39.95 17.13
CA ALA A 390 13.88 -39.20 17.56
C ALA A 390 13.44 -37.91 18.28
N ALA A 391 14.21 -37.46 19.28
CA ALA A 391 14.19 -36.06 19.65
C ALA A 391 14.72 -35.24 18.44
N GLY A 392 14.26 -34.00 18.28
CA GLY A 392 14.91 -33.08 17.35
C GLY A 392 16.33 -32.75 17.79
N ASP A 393 17.08 -31.97 17.02
CA ASP A 393 18.45 -31.54 17.36
C ASP A 393 18.53 -30.59 18.59
N GLU A 394 17.44 -30.43 19.34
CA GLU A 394 17.30 -29.63 20.56
C GLU A 394 17.41 -30.49 21.83
N PRO A 395 18.20 -30.07 22.84
CA PRO A 395 18.35 -30.85 24.08
C PRO A 395 17.09 -30.76 24.97
N LEU A 396 16.56 -31.92 25.35
CA LEU A 396 15.42 -32.06 26.26
C LEU A 396 15.90 -32.39 27.68
N TYR A 397 15.41 -31.64 28.68
CA TYR A 397 15.76 -31.82 30.09
C TYR A 397 14.53 -32.29 30.87
N TYR A 398 14.62 -33.46 31.49
CA TYR A 398 13.55 -34.09 32.26
C TYR A 398 13.79 -33.86 33.74
N ILE A 399 13.00 -32.98 34.33
CA ILE A 399 13.00 -32.64 35.75
C ILE A 399 11.91 -33.49 36.42
N VAL A 400 12.32 -34.36 37.33
CA VAL A 400 11.45 -35.35 37.98
C VAL A 400 11.32 -35.06 39.46
N SER A 401 10.09 -35.12 39.96
CA SER A 401 9.77 -35.26 41.39
C SER A 401 9.00 -36.58 41.60
N PRO A 402 8.75 -37.02 42.85
CA PRO A 402 8.05 -38.28 43.12
C PRO A 402 6.65 -38.39 42.50
N LYS A 403 5.99 -37.28 42.16
CA LYS A 403 4.62 -37.26 41.59
C LYS A 403 4.44 -36.41 40.34
N ASP A 404 5.51 -35.80 39.82
CA ASP A 404 5.43 -34.88 38.69
C ASP A 404 6.68 -35.00 37.78
N ILE A 405 6.52 -34.73 36.49
CA ILE A 405 7.63 -34.66 35.54
C ILE A 405 7.42 -33.44 34.66
N VAL A 406 8.37 -32.50 34.72
CA VAL A 406 8.40 -31.29 33.89
C VAL A 406 9.55 -31.41 32.91
N VAL A 407 9.27 -31.23 31.63
CA VAL A 407 10.27 -31.15 30.57
C VAL A 407 10.61 -29.69 30.34
N ALA A 408 11.88 -29.32 30.52
CA ALA A 408 12.42 -28.04 30.08
C ALA A 408 13.05 -28.20 28.69
N LYS A 409 12.90 -27.18 27.85
CA LYS A 409 13.48 -27.07 26.51
C LYS A 409 14.00 -25.65 26.29
N PRO A 410 14.98 -25.42 25.41
CA PRO A 410 15.25 -24.08 24.88
C PRO A 410 13.96 -23.43 24.33
N ARG A 411 13.89 -22.09 24.39
CA ARG A 411 12.92 -21.35 23.59
C ARG A 411 13.35 -21.32 22.12
N ASP A 412 12.38 -21.47 21.23
CA ASP A 412 12.53 -21.34 19.79
C ASP A 412 12.06 -19.96 19.29
N ALA A 413 12.21 -19.72 18.00
CA ALA A 413 11.83 -18.45 17.37
C ALA A 413 10.34 -18.10 17.53
N GLU A 414 9.46 -19.11 17.60
CA GLU A 414 8.02 -18.89 17.72
C GLU A 414 7.64 -18.57 19.17
N ASP A 415 8.33 -19.15 20.16
CA ASP A 415 8.20 -18.75 21.57
C ASP A 415 8.67 -17.31 21.82
N HIS A 416 9.70 -16.85 21.11
CA HIS A 416 10.22 -15.48 21.17
C HIS A 416 9.19 -14.49 20.61
N ILE A 417 8.63 -14.78 19.43
CA ILE A 417 7.55 -13.99 18.84
C ILE A 417 6.32 -13.98 19.77
N ALA A 418 5.96 -15.12 20.35
CA ALA A 418 4.84 -15.22 21.30
C ALA A 418 5.10 -14.44 22.60
N TRP A 419 6.33 -14.43 23.11
CA TRP A 419 6.74 -13.64 24.27
C TRP A 419 6.66 -12.14 23.98
N LEU A 420 7.20 -11.68 22.85
CA LEU A 420 7.10 -10.28 22.42
C LEU A 420 5.65 -9.84 22.19
N LEU A 421 4.77 -10.74 21.72
CA LEU A 421 3.34 -10.51 21.59
C LEU A 421 2.55 -10.54 22.91
N GLN A 422 3.15 -10.99 24.01
CA GLN A 422 2.55 -10.98 25.35
C GLN A 422 2.93 -9.72 26.14
N HIS A 423 4.11 -9.15 25.89
CA HIS A 423 4.62 -7.93 26.55
C HIS A 423 4.45 -6.69 25.64
N ASP A 424 3.40 -6.68 24.82
CA ASP A 424 2.99 -5.65 23.85
C ASP A 424 4.10 -5.09 22.93
N CYS A 425 5.23 -5.81 22.80
CA CYS A 425 6.40 -5.47 22.01
C CYS A 425 6.21 -5.77 20.50
N HIS A 426 5.08 -5.35 19.94
CA HIS A 426 4.63 -5.72 18.60
C HIS A 426 5.61 -5.32 17.48
N GLU A 427 6.36 -4.22 17.62
CA GLU A 427 7.38 -3.84 16.64
C GLU A 427 8.56 -4.82 16.61
N LYS A 428 9.06 -5.21 17.79
CA LYS A 428 10.11 -6.24 17.93
C LYS A 428 9.60 -7.58 17.35
N ALA A 429 8.35 -7.95 17.67
CA ALA A 429 7.72 -9.17 17.17
C ALA A 429 7.63 -9.17 15.64
N LEU A 430 7.17 -8.08 15.02
CA LEU A 430 7.10 -7.94 13.57
C LEU A 430 8.49 -8.00 12.93
N ALA A 431 9.49 -7.32 13.51
CA ALA A 431 10.86 -7.33 13.01
C ALA A 431 11.47 -8.75 13.03
N ALA A 432 11.18 -9.54 14.07
CA ALA A 432 11.60 -10.95 14.16
C ALA A 432 11.01 -11.78 13.00
N VAL A 433 9.70 -11.73 12.77
CA VAL A 433 9.09 -12.52 11.69
C VAL A 433 9.49 -12.01 10.29
N GLU A 434 9.67 -10.70 10.12
CA GLU A 434 10.20 -10.12 8.87
C GLU A 434 11.65 -10.53 8.58
N ALA A 435 12.45 -10.84 9.61
CA ALA A 435 13.78 -11.43 9.46
C ALA A 435 13.75 -12.93 9.11
N GLY A 436 12.56 -13.53 8.94
CA GLY A 436 12.39 -14.94 8.60
C GLY A 436 12.44 -15.88 9.81
N GLN A 437 12.21 -15.37 11.02
CA GLN A 437 12.10 -16.18 12.23
C GLN A 437 10.68 -16.74 12.38
N GLY A 438 10.54 -18.03 12.64
CA GLY A 438 9.24 -18.71 12.78
C GLY A 438 8.50 -18.97 11.46
N ARG A 439 7.29 -19.55 11.54
CA ARG A 439 6.44 -19.85 10.38
C ARG A 439 5.88 -18.62 9.69
N THR A 440 5.75 -18.70 8.36
CA THR A 440 5.15 -17.66 7.49
C THR A 440 3.76 -17.23 7.92
N GLU A 441 2.99 -18.15 8.53
CA GLU A 441 1.64 -17.93 9.06
C GLU A 441 1.60 -16.89 10.20
N LEU A 442 2.69 -16.75 10.97
CA LEU A 442 2.79 -15.78 12.08
C LEU A 442 2.81 -14.33 11.59
N LEU A 443 3.18 -14.08 10.33
CA LEU A 443 3.20 -12.73 9.75
C LEU A 443 1.79 -12.11 9.70
N ASP A 444 0.76 -12.93 9.50
CA ASP A 444 -0.61 -12.48 9.38
C ASP A 444 -1.23 -12.22 10.77
N GLU A 445 -0.88 -13.04 11.78
CA GLU A 445 -1.29 -12.80 13.18
C GLU A 445 -0.57 -11.60 13.79
N VAL A 446 0.77 -11.56 13.74
CA VAL A 446 1.59 -10.45 14.25
C VAL A 446 1.22 -9.15 13.52
N GLY A 447 1.05 -9.21 12.19
CA GLY A 447 0.61 -8.09 11.38
C GLY A 447 -0.78 -7.58 11.76
N SER A 448 -1.73 -8.46 12.08
CA SER A 448 -3.03 -8.03 12.61
C SER A 448 -2.87 -7.37 13.98
N ARG A 449 -2.22 -8.03 14.95
CA ARG A 449 -2.07 -7.48 16.31
C ARG A 449 -1.38 -6.12 16.32
N TYR A 450 -0.33 -5.93 15.50
CA TYR A 450 0.35 -4.65 15.36
C TYR A 450 -0.55 -3.56 14.76
N LEU A 451 -1.35 -3.88 13.75
CA LEU A 451 -2.34 -2.94 13.21
C LEU A 451 -3.44 -2.62 14.23
N ASP A 452 -3.96 -3.63 14.94
CA ASP A 452 -4.97 -3.45 16.00
C ASP A 452 -4.40 -2.56 17.14
N HIS A 453 -3.11 -2.69 17.49
CA HIS A 453 -2.38 -1.81 18.42
C HIS A 453 -2.23 -0.36 17.90
N LEU A 454 -1.76 -0.15 16.67
CA LEU A 454 -1.63 1.20 16.09
C LEU A 454 -2.98 1.94 16.02
N ILE A 455 -4.08 1.20 15.89
CA ILE A 455 -5.45 1.74 15.96
C ILE A 455 -5.82 2.18 17.37
N ILE A 456 -5.46 1.41 18.40
CA ILE A 456 -5.68 1.76 19.82
C ILE A 456 -4.89 3.03 20.17
N GLU A 457 -3.63 3.14 19.72
CA GLU A 457 -2.80 4.34 19.85
C GLU A 457 -3.24 5.53 18.97
N ARG A 458 -4.24 5.33 18.10
CA ARG A 458 -4.77 6.32 17.14
C ARG A 458 -3.77 6.75 16.04
N LYS A 459 -2.73 5.97 15.79
CA LYS A 459 -1.72 6.16 14.73
C LYS A 459 -2.25 5.73 13.34
N TYR A 460 -3.42 6.24 12.96
CA TYR A 460 -4.19 5.80 11.78
C TYR A 460 -3.40 5.88 10.45
N ALA A 461 -2.53 6.89 10.30
CA ALA A 461 -1.71 7.08 9.10
C ALA A 461 -0.58 6.03 8.99
N GLU A 462 0.06 5.68 10.11
CA GLU A 462 1.08 4.64 10.16
C GLU A 462 0.46 3.27 9.91
N ALA A 463 -0.68 2.97 10.54
CA ALA A 463 -1.44 1.74 10.29
C ALA A 463 -1.77 1.59 8.79
N ALA A 464 -2.34 2.62 8.17
CA ALA A 464 -2.67 2.63 6.75
C ALA A 464 -1.43 2.42 5.84
N GLN A 465 -0.29 3.04 6.16
CA GLN A 465 0.95 2.87 5.40
C GLN A 465 1.52 1.45 5.53
N ARG A 466 1.28 0.74 6.65
CA ARG A 466 1.76 -0.63 6.87
C ARG A 466 0.86 -1.69 6.21
N CYS A 467 -0.43 -1.40 6.00
CA CYS A 467 -1.40 -2.34 5.41
C CYS A 467 -0.89 -3.07 4.14
N PRO A 468 -0.31 -2.40 3.11
CA PRO A 468 0.24 -3.09 1.93
C PRO A 468 1.27 -4.19 2.21
N LYS A 469 2.13 -4.00 3.22
CA LYS A 469 3.20 -4.94 3.57
C LYS A 469 2.70 -6.12 4.41
N LEU A 470 1.68 -5.87 5.24
CA LEU A 470 1.13 -6.82 6.20
C LEU A 470 -0.01 -7.66 5.60
N LEU A 471 -0.96 -7.02 4.91
CA LEU A 471 -2.17 -7.68 4.37
C LEU A 471 -1.93 -8.35 3.01
N ARG A 472 -0.93 -7.86 2.26
CA ARG A 472 -0.39 -8.48 1.04
C ARG A 472 -1.52 -8.84 0.06
N GLY A 473 -1.49 -10.08 -0.45
CA GLY A 473 -2.44 -10.66 -1.40
C GLY A 473 -3.74 -11.20 -0.79
N SER A 474 -4.07 -10.94 0.48
CA SER A 474 -5.26 -11.51 1.14
C SER A 474 -6.47 -10.58 1.04
N PRO A 475 -7.49 -10.88 0.19
CA PRO A 475 -8.62 -9.96 -0.02
C PRO A 475 -9.46 -9.80 1.25
N SER A 476 -9.71 -10.90 1.97
CA SER A 476 -10.53 -10.89 3.19
C SER A 476 -9.86 -10.15 4.36
N ALA A 477 -8.54 -10.13 4.43
CA ALA A 477 -7.81 -9.32 5.39
C ALA A 477 -7.94 -7.81 5.05
N TRP A 478 -7.76 -7.45 3.78
CA TRP A 478 -8.02 -6.09 3.30
C TRP A 478 -9.45 -5.62 3.57
N GLU A 479 -10.46 -6.44 3.27
CA GLU A 479 -11.87 -6.13 3.52
C GLU A 479 -12.16 -5.93 5.02
N ARG A 480 -11.63 -6.79 5.91
CA ARG A 480 -11.72 -6.57 7.38
C ARG A 480 -11.22 -5.17 7.74
N TRP A 481 -10.08 -4.77 7.20
CA TRP A 481 -9.46 -3.49 7.52
C TRP A 481 -10.18 -2.29 6.89
N VAL A 482 -10.68 -2.39 5.65
CA VAL A 482 -11.54 -1.37 5.03
C VAL A 482 -12.78 -1.11 5.89
N PHE A 483 -13.52 -2.16 6.28
CA PHE A 483 -14.72 -1.99 7.12
C PHE A 483 -14.39 -1.52 8.55
N HIS A 484 -13.23 -1.88 9.10
CA HIS A 484 -12.79 -1.40 10.41
C HIS A 484 -12.44 0.10 10.39
N PHE A 485 -11.64 0.55 9.41
CA PHE A 485 -11.35 1.97 9.19
C PHE A 485 -12.63 2.77 8.85
N ALA A 486 -13.61 2.16 8.17
CA ALA A 486 -14.93 2.76 7.93
C ALA A 486 -15.68 3.03 9.24
N HIS A 487 -15.73 2.04 10.15
CA HIS A 487 -16.38 2.17 11.46
C HIS A 487 -15.75 3.29 12.31
N LEU A 488 -14.42 3.41 12.26
CA LEU A 488 -13.66 4.47 12.94
C LEU A 488 -13.75 5.84 12.25
N ARG A 489 -14.38 5.94 11.07
CA ARG A 489 -14.40 7.13 10.19
C ARG A 489 -13.02 7.62 9.73
N GLN A 490 -12.02 6.73 9.71
CA GLN A 490 -10.64 7.02 9.28
C GLN A 490 -10.30 6.44 7.90
N LEU A 491 -11.27 5.81 7.22
CA LEU A 491 -11.10 5.22 5.89
C LEU A 491 -10.44 6.13 4.83
N PRO A 492 -10.67 7.46 4.79
CA PRO A 492 -9.95 8.36 3.88
C PRO A 492 -8.41 8.25 3.93
N VAL A 493 -7.84 7.88 5.08
CA VAL A 493 -6.40 7.70 5.28
C VAL A 493 -5.88 6.40 4.64
N LEU A 494 -6.74 5.39 4.50
CA LEU A 494 -6.41 4.09 3.90
C LEU A 494 -6.58 4.06 2.38
N VAL A 495 -7.49 4.87 1.80
CA VAL A 495 -7.82 4.85 0.36
C VAL A 495 -6.59 4.87 -0.57
N PRO A 496 -5.56 5.72 -0.35
CA PRO A 496 -4.37 5.76 -1.22
C PRO A 496 -3.57 4.44 -1.29
N TYR A 497 -3.82 3.52 -0.35
CA TYR A 497 -3.11 2.24 -0.23
C TYR A 497 -3.96 1.03 -0.63
N ILE A 498 -5.27 1.21 -0.92
CA ILE A 498 -6.18 0.11 -1.28
C ILE A 498 -5.75 -0.47 -2.64
N PRO A 499 -5.55 -1.80 -2.74
CA PRO A 499 -5.12 -2.46 -3.97
C PRO A 499 -6.24 -2.52 -5.01
N THR A 500 -5.88 -2.41 -6.30
CA THR A 500 -6.83 -2.41 -7.44
C THR A 500 -6.82 -3.69 -8.26
N GLU A 501 -5.81 -4.55 -8.12
CA GLU A 501 -5.62 -5.76 -8.95
C GLU A 501 -5.22 -7.00 -8.13
N ASN A 502 -4.15 -6.88 -7.32
CA ASN A 502 -3.54 -7.99 -6.61
C ASN A 502 -3.35 -7.60 -5.12
N PRO A 503 -4.33 -7.87 -4.24
CA PRO A 503 -5.63 -8.48 -4.50
C PRO A 503 -6.67 -7.48 -5.01
N GLN A 504 -7.62 -7.93 -5.83
CA GLN A 504 -8.85 -7.20 -6.10
C GLN A 504 -9.87 -7.50 -4.97
N LEU A 505 -10.46 -6.46 -4.39
CA LEU A 505 -11.50 -6.57 -3.36
C LEU A 505 -12.91 -6.66 -3.97
N SER A 506 -13.94 -6.86 -3.14
CA SER A 506 -15.33 -6.71 -3.57
C SER A 506 -15.68 -5.26 -3.96
N ASP A 507 -16.67 -5.13 -4.85
CA ASP A 507 -17.33 -3.87 -5.22
C ASP A 507 -17.70 -3.01 -4.00
N THR A 508 -18.36 -3.63 -2.99
CA THR A 508 -18.77 -2.92 -1.77
C THR A 508 -17.62 -2.31 -0.97
N ALA A 509 -16.40 -2.88 -1.02
CA ALA A 509 -15.25 -2.33 -0.32
C ALA A 509 -14.77 -1.02 -0.98
N TYR A 510 -14.71 -0.99 -2.31
CA TYR A 510 -14.39 0.23 -3.08
C TYR A 510 -15.51 1.28 -2.99
N GLU A 511 -16.78 0.86 -3.02
CA GLU A 511 -17.93 1.76 -2.87
C GLU A 511 -17.95 2.45 -1.49
N VAL A 512 -17.71 1.70 -0.41
CA VAL A 512 -17.61 2.26 0.95
C VAL A 512 -16.40 3.19 1.08
N ALA A 513 -15.28 2.89 0.42
CA ALA A 513 -14.12 3.79 0.36
C ALA A 513 -14.45 5.12 -0.34
N LEU A 514 -15.10 5.08 -1.52
CA LEU A 514 -15.49 6.28 -2.25
C LEU A 514 -16.55 7.10 -1.49
N VAL A 515 -17.59 6.45 -0.93
CA VAL A 515 -18.63 7.12 -0.13
C VAL A 515 -18.05 7.74 1.15
N ALA A 516 -17.03 7.17 1.78
CA ALA A 516 -16.39 7.80 2.95
C ALA A 516 -15.76 9.15 2.60
N LEU A 517 -15.21 9.32 1.39
CA LEU A 517 -14.61 10.57 0.92
C LEU A 517 -15.65 11.67 0.62
N THR A 518 -16.93 11.33 0.38
CA THR A 518 -18.00 12.32 0.12
C THR A 518 -18.54 12.99 1.40
N THR A 519 -17.99 12.66 2.57
CA THR A 519 -18.52 13.10 3.87
C THR A 519 -17.91 14.40 4.41
N ASN A 520 -16.81 14.88 3.83
CA ASN A 520 -16.06 16.03 4.32
C ASN A 520 -15.32 16.74 3.17
N PRO A 521 -15.51 18.07 2.97
CA PRO A 521 -14.84 18.85 1.93
C PRO A 521 -13.31 18.68 1.81
N SER A 522 -12.62 18.39 2.92
CA SER A 522 -11.17 18.15 2.90
C SER A 522 -10.74 16.91 2.10
N PHE A 523 -11.65 15.99 1.78
CA PHE A 523 -11.37 14.76 1.02
C PHE A 523 -11.87 14.79 -0.43
N HIS A 524 -12.51 15.88 -0.88
CA HIS A 524 -13.10 15.92 -2.23
C HIS A 524 -12.05 15.95 -3.36
N GLU A 525 -10.85 16.48 -3.11
CA GLU A 525 -9.71 16.36 -4.04
C GLU A 525 -9.19 14.91 -4.12
N LEU A 526 -9.09 14.23 -2.98
CA LEU A 526 -8.72 12.80 -2.93
C LEU A 526 -9.77 11.93 -3.63
N LEU A 527 -11.07 12.23 -3.49
CA LEU A 527 -12.14 11.56 -4.22
C LEU A 527 -11.97 11.72 -5.74
N LEU A 528 -11.78 12.95 -6.22
CA LEU A 528 -11.58 13.23 -7.65
C LEU A 528 -10.36 12.48 -8.21
N ASN A 529 -9.24 12.49 -7.49
CA ASN A 529 -8.04 11.75 -7.87
C ASN A 529 -8.26 10.22 -7.82
N THR A 530 -9.03 9.72 -6.85
CA THR A 530 -9.32 8.27 -6.73
C THR A 530 -10.20 7.80 -7.89
N VAL A 531 -11.29 8.52 -8.20
CA VAL A 531 -12.22 8.22 -9.31
C VAL A 531 -11.52 8.26 -10.68
N LYS A 532 -10.51 9.13 -10.86
CA LYS A 532 -9.74 9.21 -12.11
C LYS A 532 -8.66 8.12 -12.26
N ASN A 533 -8.18 7.53 -11.16
CA ASN A 533 -7.11 6.52 -11.18
C ASN A 533 -7.63 5.07 -11.04
N TRP A 534 -8.74 4.85 -10.34
CA TRP A 534 -9.30 3.51 -10.17
C TRP A 534 -10.03 3.05 -11.44
N PRO A 535 -9.78 1.83 -11.94
CA PRO A 535 -10.53 1.29 -13.07
C PRO A 535 -12.05 1.25 -12.78
N PRO A 536 -12.90 1.75 -13.69
CA PRO A 536 -14.36 1.81 -13.48
C PRO A 536 -15.05 0.45 -13.45
N THR A 537 -14.30 -0.64 -13.61
CA THR A 537 -14.76 -2.03 -13.44
C THR A 537 -14.68 -2.53 -11.99
N LEU A 538 -14.14 -1.74 -11.05
CA LEU A 538 -13.97 -2.14 -9.65
C LEU A 538 -15.19 -1.88 -8.76
N TYR A 539 -16.05 -0.93 -9.11
CA TYR A 539 -17.15 -0.47 -8.25
C TYR A 539 -18.37 -0.06 -9.07
N SER A 540 -19.58 -0.12 -8.50
CA SER A 540 -20.74 0.54 -9.09
C SER A 540 -20.68 2.03 -8.80
N ALA A 541 -20.81 2.87 -9.84
CA ALA A 541 -20.93 4.32 -9.64
C ALA A 541 -22.24 4.72 -8.95
N SER A 542 -23.29 3.88 -9.00
CA SER A 542 -24.64 4.24 -8.56
C SER A 542 -24.76 4.55 -7.06
N PRO A 543 -24.20 3.76 -6.12
CA PRO A 543 -24.24 4.07 -4.68
C PRO A 543 -23.46 5.34 -4.34
N VAL A 544 -22.32 5.58 -5.02
CA VAL A 544 -21.49 6.79 -4.82
C VAL A 544 -22.24 8.03 -5.32
N ILE A 545 -22.85 7.97 -6.52
CA ILE A 545 -23.74 9.03 -7.04
C ILE A 545 -24.88 9.31 -6.05
N SER A 546 -25.53 8.27 -5.53
CA SER A 546 -26.65 8.40 -4.58
C SER A 546 -26.25 9.06 -3.24
N ALA A 547 -24.97 9.01 -2.86
CA ALA A 547 -24.43 9.70 -1.68
C ALA A 547 -24.06 11.18 -1.95
N ILE A 548 -23.88 11.58 -3.21
CA ILE A 548 -23.50 12.94 -3.62
C ILE A 548 -24.71 13.74 -4.12
N GLU A 549 -25.65 13.14 -4.86
CA GLU A 549 -26.84 13.83 -5.39
C GLU A 549 -27.63 14.64 -4.33
N PRO A 550 -27.82 14.18 -3.07
CA PRO A 550 -28.47 14.98 -2.02
C PRO A 550 -27.69 16.23 -1.61
N GLN A 551 -26.38 16.29 -1.86
CA GLN A 551 -25.51 17.41 -1.47
C GLN A 551 -25.50 18.54 -2.51
N LEU A 552 -26.03 18.33 -3.72
CA LEU A 552 -25.87 19.24 -4.86
C LEU A 552 -26.31 20.69 -4.58
N ASN A 553 -27.32 20.88 -3.74
CA ASN A 553 -27.90 22.17 -3.36
C ASN A 553 -27.43 22.66 -1.97
N SER A 554 -26.37 22.07 -1.41
CA SER A 554 -25.89 22.33 -0.05
C SER A 554 -24.56 23.12 -0.05
N SER A 555 -24.23 23.71 1.10
CA SER A 555 -22.93 24.38 1.31
C SER A 555 -21.72 23.45 1.38
N SER A 556 -21.88 22.11 1.31
CA SER A 556 -20.76 21.17 1.17
C SER A 556 -20.34 20.94 -0.29
N MET A 557 -21.11 21.44 -1.27
CA MET A 557 -20.88 21.17 -2.69
C MET A 557 -19.74 22.01 -3.29
N THR A 558 -18.50 21.59 -3.06
CA THR A 558 -17.29 22.13 -3.69
C THR A 558 -17.21 21.78 -5.18
N ASP A 559 -16.55 22.60 -5.99
CA ASP A 559 -16.38 22.37 -7.43
C ASP A 559 -15.60 21.07 -7.76
N THR A 560 -14.65 20.65 -6.92
CA THR A 560 -13.98 19.34 -7.03
C THR A 560 -14.92 18.14 -6.85
N LEU A 561 -15.98 18.29 -6.04
CA LEU A 561 -17.02 17.28 -5.86
C LEU A 561 -18.00 17.28 -7.04
N LYS A 562 -18.27 18.45 -7.65
CA LYS A 562 -19.03 18.52 -8.91
C LYS A 562 -18.27 17.82 -10.03
N GLU A 563 -16.95 18.00 -10.11
CA GLU A 563 -16.09 17.33 -11.08
C GLU A 563 -16.06 15.80 -10.84
N ALA A 564 -15.90 15.35 -9.59
CA ALA A 564 -15.93 13.93 -9.26
C ALA A 564 -17.30 13.29 -9.57
N LEU A 565 -18.40 14.00 -9.32
CA LEU A 565 -19.75 13.57 -9.69
C LEU A 565 -19.95 13.51 -11.21
N ALA A 566 -19.38 14.46 -11.96
CA ALA A 566 -19.44 14.45 -13.42
C ALA A 566 -18.71 13.22 -13.99
N GLU A 567 -17.50 12.89 -13.51
CA GLU A 567 -16.78 11.68 -13.90
C GLU A 567 -17.56 10.40 -13.54
N LEU A 568 -18.17 10.35 -12.35
CA LEU A 568 -19.04 9.23 -11.96
C LEU A 568 -20.27 9.10 -12.87
N TYR A 569 -20.85 10.20 -13.34
CA TYR A 569 -21.92 10.15 -14.35
C TYR A 569 -21.42 9.66 -15.72
N VAL A 570 -20.19 10.00 -16.14
CA VAL A 570 -19.59 9.43 -17.37
C VAL A 570 -19.44 7.93 -17.24
N ILE A 571 -18.93 7.44 -16.11
CA ILE A 571 -18.81 6.00 -15.81
C ILE A 571 -20.19 5.32 -15.83
N ASN A 572 -21.21 5.95 -15.23
CA ASN A 572 -22.58 5.44 -15.20
C ASN A 572 -23.38 5.69 -16.50
N SER A 573 -22.72 6.13 -17.59
CA SER A 573 -23.34 6.48 -18.88
C SER A 573 -24.44 7.55 -18.85
N GLN A 574 -24.49 8.39 -17.81
CA GLN A 574 -25.45 9.50 -17.65
C GLN A 574 -24.87 10.81 -18.23
N TYR A 575 -24.44 10.76 -19.49
CA TYR A 575 -23.64 11.81 -20.15
C TYR A 575 -24.29 13.20 -20.14
N GLU A 576 -25.62 13.28 -20.19
CA GLU A 576 -26.38 14.54 -20.11
C GLU A 576 -26.16 15.27 -18.77
N LYS A 577 -26.16 14.53 -17.65
CA LYS A 577 -25.89 15.10 -16.32
C LYS A 577 -24.42 15.50 -16.17
N ALA A 578 -23.49 14.71 -16.71
CA ALA A 578 -22.07 15.04 -16.74
C ALA A 578 -21.85 16.36 -17.51
N LEU A 579 -22.48 16.52 -18.67
CA LEU A 579 -22.43 17.75 -19.48
C LEU A 579 -22.94 18.97 -18.70
N SER A 580 -24.05 18.84 -17.94
CA SER A 580 -24.55 19.93 -17.09
C SER A 580 -23.50 20.42 -16.08
N LEU A 581 -22.84 19.49 -15.38
CA LEU A 581 -21.82 19.83 -14.38
C LEU A 581 -20.54 20.38 -15.01
N TYR A 582 -20.06 19.78 -16.11
CA TYR A 582 -18.86 20.30 -16.81
C TYR A 582 -19.09 21.69 -17.43
N ALA A 583 -20.31 21.98 -17.91
CA ALA A 583 -20.68 23.31 -18.39
C ALA A 583 -20.84 24.33 -17.24
N GLU A 584 -21.36 23.94 -16.08
CA GLU A 584 -21.40 24.79 -14.89
C GLU A 584 -19.99 25.13 -14.38
N LEU A 585 -19.09 24.15 -14.39
CA LEU A 585 -17.67 24.27 -14.01
C LEU A 585 -16.78 24.96 -15.05
N LEU A 586 -17.32 25.35 -16.21
CA LEU A 586 -16.58 25.98 -17.31
C LEU A 586 -15.29 25.20 -17.70
N LYS A 587 -15.41 23.88 -17.85
CA LYS A 587 -14.30 22.99 -18.25
C LYS A 587 -14.06 23.05 -19.77
N PRO A 588 -12.85 23.39 -20.27
CA PRO A 588 -12.60 23.55 -21.71
C PRO A 588 -12.79 22.26 -22.53
N GLU A 589 -12.69 21.09 -21.89
CA GLU A 589 -12.88 19.76 -22.48
C GLU A 589 -14.33 19.48 -22.91
N VAL A 590 -15.30 20.32 -22.49
CA VAL A 590 -16.74 20.17 -22.77
C VAL A 590 -17.05 20.02 -24.26
N PHE A 591 -16.36 20.75 -25.14
CA PHE A 591 -16.62 20.68 -26.58
C PHE A 591 -16.28 19.30 -27.16
N GLU A 592 -15.12 18.75 -26.79
CA GLU A 592 -14.68 17.41 -27.19
C GLU A 592 -15.59 16.33 -26.58
N PHE A 593 -16.14 16.57 -25.39
CA PHE A 593 -17.13 15.70 -24.76
C PHE A 593 -18.48 15.70 -25.50
N ILE A 594 -18.99 16.87 -25.92
CA ILE A 594 -20.24 16.99 -26.70
C ILE A 594 -20.11 16.24 -28.02
N GLU A 595 -19.02 16.44 -28.77
CA GLU A 595 -18.76 15.76 -30.04
C GLU A 595 -18.63 14.22 -29.85
N LYS A 596 -17.83 13.79 -28.86
CA LYS A 596 -17.56 12.37 -28.59
C LYS A 596 -18.83 11.56 -28.24
N TYR A 597 -19.79 12.18 -27.57
CA TYR A 597 -21.04 11.54 -27.14
C TYR A 597 -22.29 12.03 -27.89
N ASN A 598 -22.12 12.84 -28.94
CA ASN A 598 -23.19 13.37 -29.81
C ASN A 598 -24.32 14.11 -29.04
N LEU A 599 -23.96 14.89 -28.01
CA LEU A 599 -24.90 15.50 -27.05
C LEU A 599 -25.50 16.84 -27.50
N HIS A 600 -25.66 17.04 -28.81
CA HIS A 600 -25.97 18.35 -29.40
C HIS A 600 -27.36 18.90 -29.03
N ASP A 601 -28.35 18.05 -28.73
CA ASP A 601 -29.66 18.49 -28.21
C ASP A 601 -29.57 18.92 -26.74
N SER A 602 -28.77 18.21 -25.94
CA SER A 602 -28.49 18.49 -24.52
C SER A 602 -27.65 19.76 -24.27
N VAL A 603 -27.31 20.51 -25.33
CA VAL A 603 -26.69 21.84 -25.30
C VAL A 603 -27.74 22.97 -25.27
N ARG A 604 -29.00 22.69 -25.68
CA ARG A 604 -30.06 23.72 -25.86
C ARG A 604 -30.25 24.64 -24.64
N ASP A 605 -30.14 24.12 -23.42
CA ASP A 605 -30.31 24.82 -22.14
C ASP A 605 -29.00 25.42 -21.56
N LYS A 606 -27.86 25.24 -22.25
CA LYS A 606 -26.51 25.52 -21.73
C LYS A 606 -25.73 26.57 -22.55
N VAL A 607 -26.37 27.16 -23.57
CA VAL A 607 -25.81 28.14 -24.51
C VAL A 607 -24.96 29.20 -23.80
N VAL A 608 -25.51 29.82 -22.76
CA VAL A 608 -24.86 30.90 -22.00
C VAL A 608 -23.55 30.47 -21.36
N ASN A 609 -23.50 29.26 -20.78
CA ASN A 609 -22.30 28.74 -20.11
C ASN A 609 -21.20 28.41 -21.12
N LEU A 610 -21.56 27.85 -22.28
CA LEU A 610 -20.59 27.56 -23.34
C LEU A 610 -20.04 28.85 -23.98
N MET A 611 -20.90 29.86 -24.19
CA MET A 611 -20.47 31.18 -24.71
C MET A 611 -19.49 31.91 -23.77
N ILE A 612 -19.65 31.74 -22.45
CA ILE A 612 -18.70 32.24 -21.44
C ILE A 612 -17.36 31.48 -21.50
N LEU A 613 -17.39 30.17 -21.81
CA LEU A 613 -16.21 29.31 -21.88
C LEU A 613 -15.36 29.54 -23.14
N ASP A 614 -15.93 29.37 -24.33
CA ASP A 614 -15.31 29.68 -25.62
C ASP A 614 -16.40 30.08 -26.62
N SER A 615 -16.63 31.38 -26.74
CA SER A 615 -17.63 31.93 -27.66
C SER A 615 -17.39 31.56 -29.12
N LYS A 616 -16.14 31.30 -29.55
CA LYS A 616 -15.83 30.94 -30.95
C LYS A 616 -16.19 29.49 -31.25
N ARG A 617 -15.80 28.55 -30.38
CA ARG A 617 -16.21 27.14 -30.51
C ARG A 617 -17.72 26.99 -30.38
N THR A 618 -18.34 27.70 -29.44
CA THR A 618 -19.78 27.65 -29.20
C THR A 618 -20.56 28.17 -30.41
N VAL A 619 -20.21 29.34 -30.96
CA VAL A 619 -20.87 29.86 -32.18
C VAL A 619 -20.71 28.90 -33.36
N HIS A 620 -19.53 28.27 -33.53
CA HIS A 620 -19.33 27.28 -34.59
C HIS A 620 -20.26 26.06 -34.43
N LEU A 621 -20.33 25.49 -33.22
CA LEU A 621 -21.18 24.33 -32.90
C LEU A 621 -22.68 24.65 -33.03
N LEU A 622 -23.12 25.83 -32.58
CA LEU A 622 -24.52 26.28 -32.71
C LEU A 622 -24.94 26.46 -34.17
N ILE A 623 -24.05 26.97 -35.04
CA ILE A 623 -24.37 27.14 -36.47
C ILE A 623 -24.35 25.79 -37.20
N GLN A 624 -23.42 24.89 -36.88
CA GLN A 624 -23.40 23.54 -37.45
C GLN A 624 -24.66 22.73 -37.12
N HIS A 625 -25.23 22.92 -35.91
CA HIS A 625 -26.38 22.19 -35.41
C HIS A 625 -27.67 23.04 -35.34
N ARG A 626 -27.81 24.01 -36.26
CA ARG A 626 -28.96 24.92 -36.36
C ARG A 626 -30.33 24.22 -36.47
N ASP A 627 -30.39 23.02 -37.04
CA ASP A 627 -31.62 22.21 -37.11
C ASP A 627 -32.05 21.63 -35.75
N ILE A 628 -31.14 21.59 -34.78
CA ILE A 628 -31.36 21.07 -33.42
C ILE A 628 -31.61 22.22 -32.45
N ILE A 629 -30.87 23.34 -32.56
CA ILE A 629 -31.02 24.50 -31.69
C ILE A 629 -31.46 25.71 -32.55
N PRO A 630 -32.77 26.06 -32.55
CA PRO A 630 -33.30 27.18 -33.32
C PRO A 630 -32.64 28.52 -32.98
N THR A 631 -32.52 29.37 -34.00
CA THR A 631 -31.92 30.71 -33.89
C THR A 631 -32.59 31.59 -32.84
N TYR A 632 -33.91 31.48 -32.66
CA TYR A 632 -34.64 32.25 -31.65
C TYR A 632 -34.29 31.81 -30.21
N GLU A 633 -34.03 30.52 -29.97
CA GLU A 633 -33.70 30.00 -28.62
C GLU A 633 -32.32 30.43 -28.15
N VAL A 634 -31.35 30.49 -29.08
CA VAL A 634 -30.00 31.02 -28.81
C VAL A 634 -30.07 32.51 -28.44
N VAL A 635 -30.83 33.29 -29.22
CA VAL A 635 -30.97 34.75 -28.99
C VAL A 635 -31.74 35.03 -27.71
N ASP A 636 -32.84 34.32 -27.45
CA ASP A 636 -33.66 34.50 -26.24
C ASP A 636 -32.89 34.24 -24.95
N GLN A 637 -32.08 33.16 -24.89
CA GLN A 637 -31.23 32.86 -23.74
C GLN A 637 -30.14 33.90 -23.52
N LEU A 638 -29.51 34.39 -24.60
CA LEU A 638 -28.49 35.43 -24.50
C LEU A 638 -29.06 36.80 -24.12
N LEU A 639 -30.33 37.09 -24.42
CA LEU A 639 -31.04 38.29 -23.99
C LEU A 639 -31.52 38.23 -22.54
N HIS A 640 -31.99 37.07 -22.07
CA HIS A 640 -32.56 36.88 -20.72
C HIS A 640 -31.54 36.34 -19.69
N THR A 641 -30.26 36.65 -19.86
CA THR A 641 -29.19 36.21 -18.96
C THR A 641 -29.04 37.17 -17.77
N ASP A 642 -29.15 36.66 -16.53
CA ASP A 642 -28.87 37.43 -15.29
C ASP A 642 -27.38 37.47 -14.90
N ARG A 643 -26.49 36.75 -15.61
CA ARG A 643 -25.05 36.71 -15.32
C ARG A 643 -24.34 37.94 -15.88
N ASN A 644 -23.34 38.43 -15.13
CA ASN A 644 -22.42 39.51 -15.55
C ASN A 644 -21.51 39.04 -16.71
N CYS A 645 -22.05 39.03 -17.92
CA CYS A 645 -21.29 38.81 -19.16
C CYS A 645 -21.73 39.83 -20.23
N ASP A 646 -20.89 40.02 -21.25
CA ASP A 646 -21.18 40.94 -22.36
C ASP A 646 -22.21 40.31 -23.33
N GLN A 647 -23.47 40.21 -22.88
CA GLN A 647 -24.60 39.63 -23.61
C GLN A 647 -24.72 40.17 -25.04
N ARG A 648 -24.63 41.50 -25.19
CA ARG A 648 -24.62 42.18 -26.50
C ARG A 648 -23.43 41.76 -27.39
N TYR A 649 -22.26 41.50 -26.83
CA TYR A 649 -21.10 41.01 -27.59
C TYR A 649 -21.24 39.54 -27.99
N PHE A 650 -21.80 38.69 -27.12
CA PHE A 650 -22.12 37.30 -27.46
C PHE A 650 -23.21 37.20 -28.54
N LEU A 651 -24.24 38.05 -28.48
CA LEU A 651 -25.23 38.22 -29.55
C LEU A 651 -24.58 38.67 -30.85
N HIS A 652 -23.67 39.66 -30.81
CA HIS A 652 -22.91 40.12 -31.99
C HIS A 652 -22.14 38.97 -32.65
N LEU A 653 -21.34 38.24 -31.87
CA LEU A 653 -20.53 37.12 -32.39
C LEU A 653 -21.39 36.02 -33.02
N TYR A 654 -22.51 35.64 -32.39
CA TYR A 654 -23.41 34.63 -32.93
C TYR A 654 -24.10 35.09 -34.22
N LEU A 655 -24.74 36.27 -34.19
CA LEU A 655 -25.49 36.79 -35.32
C LEU A 655 -24.59 37.15 -36.51
N HIS A 656 -23.39 37.70 -36.27
CA HIS A 656 -22.40 37.96 -37.31
C HIS A 656 -22.05 36.68 -38.07
N ALA A 657 -21.59 35.63 -37.37
CA ALA A 657 -21.20 34.37 -38.00
C ALA A 657 -22.39 33.62 -38.63
N LEU A 658 -23.59 33.74 -38.05
CA LEU A 658 -24.82 33.22 -38.64
C LEU A 658 -25.10 33.86 -40.01
N PHE A 659 -24.94 35.19 -40.13
CA PHE A 659 -25.20 35.91 -41.38
C PHE A 659 -24.06 35.84 -42.40
N GLU A 660 -22.82 35.49 -42.02
CA GLU A 660 -21.78 35.14 -42.99
C GLU A 660 -22.11 33.83 -43.75
N ILE A 661 -22.82 32.90 -43.11
CA ILE A 661 -23.18 31.60 -43.66
C ILE A 661 -24.56 31.63 -44.34
N ASP A 662 -25.56 32.27 -43.72
CA ASP A 662 -26.90 32.45 -44.29
C ASP A 662 -27.52 33.79 -43.86
N ILE A 663 -27.46 34.78 -44.76
CA ILE A 663 -28.06 36.12 -44.66
C ILE A 663 -29.59 36.08 -44.48
N HIS A 664 -30.22 34.91 -44.63
CA HIS A 664 -31.65 34.69 -44.45
C HIS A 664 -31.98 33.87 -43.19
N ALA A 665 -30.99 33.52 -42.37
CA ALA A 665 -31.16 32.61 -41.25
C ALA A 665 -31.98 33.16 -40.07
N GLY A 666 -31.88 34.46 -39.84
CA GLY A 666 -32.43 35.15 -38.67
C GLY A 666 -32.93 36.56 -39.02
N LYS A 667 -33.75 36.66 -40.07
CA LYS A 667 -34.20 37.94 -40.69
C LYS A 667 -34.76 38.94 -39.68
N GLU A 668 -35.49 38.44 -38.68
CA GLU A 668 -36.08 39.22 -37.59
C GLU A 668 -35.04 39.93 -36.71
N PHE A 669 -33.81 39.41 -36.62
CA PHE A 669 -32.73 39.98 -35.84
C PHE A 669 -31.86 40.98 -36.62
N HIS A 670 -32.18 41.30 -37.88
CA HIS A 670 -31.41 42.28 -38.66
C HIS A 670 -31.46 43.69 -38.04
N ASP A 671 -32.59 44.08 -37.44
CA ASP A 671 -32.77 45.33 -36.67
C ASP A 671 -31.92 45.40 -35.39
N MET A 672 -31.56 44.23 -34.84
CA MET A 672 -30.69 44.09 -33.68
C MET A 672 -29.23 44.07 -34.11
N GLN A 673 -28.89 43.33 -35.16
CA GLN A 673 -27.51 43.25 -35.64
C GLN A 673 -26.99 44.58 -36.24
N VAL A 674 -27.86 45.44 -36.77
CA VAL A 674 -27.50 46.84 -37.11
C VAL A 674 -27.06 47.64 -35.88
N GLU A 675 -27.70 47.43 -34.73
CA GLU A 675 -27.34 48.07 -33.45
C GLU A 675 -26.02 47.50 -32.91
N LEU A 676 -25.83 46.17 -33.01
CA LEU A 676 -24.65 45.46 -32.51
C LEU A 676 -23.39 45.71 -33.36
N TYR A 677 -23.50 45.77 -34.69
CA TYR A 677 -22.39 46.25 -35.54
C TYR A 677 -22.00 47.69 -35.19
N ALA A 678 -22.95 48.54 -34.80
CA ALA A 678 -22.67 49.92 -34.36
C ALA A 678 -22.13 50.01 -32.91
N ASP A 679 -22.24 48.95 -32.10
CA ASP A 679 -21.57 48.81 -30.79
C ASP A 679 -20.13 48.27 -30.96
N TYR A 680 -19.94 47.16 -31.67
CA TYR A 680 -18.70 46.36 -31.61
C TYR A 680 -17.85 46.37 -32.88
N GLU A 681 -18.45 46.49 -34.07
CA GLU A 681 -17.71 46.29 -35.33
C GLU A 681 -18.23 47.15 -36.50
N PRO A 682 -18.07 48.49 -36.45
CA PRO A 682 -18.65 49.39 -37.45
C PRO A 682 -18.15 49.16 -38.89
N ARG A 683 -17.01 48.49 -39.07
CA ARG A 683 -16.44 48.18 -40.39
C ARG A 683 -17.31 47.23 -41.21
N MET A 684 -18.03 46.32 -40.56
CA MET A 684 -18.89 45.33 -41.22
C MET A 684 -20.31 45.86 -41.47
N LEU A 685 -20.63 47.07 -40.98
CA LEU A 685 -21.93 47.71 -41.09
C LEU A 685 -22.28 48.04 -42.55
N LEU A 686 -21.41 48.69 -43.32
CA LEU A 686 -21.66 48.96 -44.75
C LEU A 686 -21.81 47.67 -45.61
N PRO A 687 -20.94 46.65 -45.50
CA PRO A 687 -21.16 45.34 -46.14
C PRO A 687 -22.52 44.71 -45.80
N PHE A 688 -22.92 44.75 -44.51
CA PHE A 688 -24.20 44.18 -44.06
C PHE A 688 -25.39 44.97 -44.60
N LEU A 689 -25.38 46.30 -44.51
CA LEU A 689 -26.44 47.17 -45.02
C LEU A 689 -26.62 47.04 -46.54
N ARG A 690 -25.53 46.89 -47.30
CA ARG A 690 -25.58 46.66 -48.75
C ARG A 690 -26.32 45.35 -49.09
N THR A 691 -26.02 44.29 -48.33
CA THR A 691 -26.49 42.91 -48.59
C THR A 691 -27.88 42.62 -48.00
N SER A 692 -28.21 43.23 -46.87
CA SER A 692 -29.46 43.05 -46.14
C SER A 692 -30.62 43.86 -46.75
N GLN A 693 -31.84 43.31 -46.64
CA GLN A 693 -33.10 43.95 -47.06
C GLN A 693 -34.19 43.92 -45.97
N HIS A 694 -33.86 43.44 -44.76
CA HIS A 694 -34.84 43.14 -43.69
C HIS A 694 -34.68 44.01 -42.44
N TYR A 695 -33.91 45.11 -42.53
CA TYR A 695 -33.74 46.09 -41.46
C TYR A 695 -34.58 47.35 -41.71
N ARG A 696 -35.01 48.02 -40.65
CA ARG A 696 -35.82 49.23 -40.69
C ARG A 696 -34.94 50.47 -40.85
N LEU A 697 -35.13 51.17 -41.97
CA LEU A 697 -34.31 52.33 -42.36
C LEU A 697 -34.39 53.48 -41.35
N ASP A 698 -35.56 53.70 -40.75
CA ASP A 698 -35.79 54.70 -39.71
C ASP A 698 -34.95 54.41 -38.44
N LYS A 699 -35.06 53.20 -37.89
CA LYS A 699 -34.27 52.80 -36.69
C LYS A 699 -32.76 52.85 -36.97
N ALA A 700 -32.34 52.41 -38.16
CA ALA A 700 -30.94 52.44 -38.56
C ALA A 700 -30.41 53.88 -38.63
N TYR A 701 -31.17 54.81 -39.24
CA TYR A 701 -30.78 56.21 -39.30
C TYR A 701 -30.66 56.85 -37.91
N GLU A 702 -31.61 56.61 -37.00
CA GLU A 702 -31.55 57.09 -35.62
C GLU A 702 -30.29 56.59 -34.88
N ILE A 703 -29.98 55.28 -34.97
CA ILE A 703 -28.78 54.68 -34.36
C ILE A 703 -27.51 55.33 -34.92
N PHE A 704 -27.42 55.51 -36.24
CA PHE A 704 -26.21 56.06 -36.87
C PHE A 704 -26.06 57.56 -36.63
N ALA A 705 -27.17 58.29 -36.50
CA ALA A 705 -27.18 59.71 -36.14
C ALA A 705 -26.70 59.92 -34.69
N GLN A 706 -27.16 59.09 -33.75
CA GLN A 706 -26.73 59.14 -32.33
C GLN A 706 -25.25 58.79 -32.13
N ARG A 707 -24.63 58.05 -33.06
CA ARG A 707 -23.26 57.52 -32.97
C ARG A 707 -22.26 58.18 -33.92
N GLU A 708 -22.67 59.25 -34.60
CA GLU A 708 -21.86 59.99 -35.58
C GLU A 708 -21.29 59.10 -36.73
N LEU A 709 -21.96 58.00 -37.06
CA LEU A 709 -21.57 57.08 -38.15
C LEU A 709 -21.99 57.63 -39.52
N VAL A 710 -21.22 58.60 -40.02
CA VAL A 710 -21.64 59.46 -41.14
C VAL A 710 -21.74 58.75 -42.49
N ARG A 711 -20.85 57.80 -42.82
CA ARG A 711 -20.93 57.06 -44.09
C ARG A 711 -22.18 56.17 -44.16
N GLU A 712 -22.54 55.62 -43.01
CA GLU A 712 -23.67 54.73 -42.81
C GLU A 712 -24.99 55.53 -42.79
N GLN A 713 -25.01 56.73 -42.20
CA GLN A 713 -26.07 57.73 -42.37
C GLN A 713 -26.34 58.00 -43.86
N VAL A 714 -25.29 58.32 -44.64
CA VAL A 714 -25.37 58.61 -46.08
C VAL A 714 -25.95 57.42 -46.87
N PHE A 715 -25.47 56.20 -46.60
CA PHE A 715 -25.98 55.00 -47.27
C PHE A 715 -27.47 54.74 -46.99
N VAL A 716 -27.91 54.93 -45.74
CA VAL A 716 -29.32 54.76 -45.36
C VAL A 716 -30.19 55.88 -45.93
N LEU A 717 -29.74 57.15 -45.89
CA LEU A 717 -30.47 58.27 -46.50
C LEU A 717 -30.67 58.09 -48.01
N GLY A 718 -29.66 57.55 -48.72
CA GLY A 718 -29.81 57.14 -50.13
C GLY A 718 -30.88 56.06 -50.31
N ARG A 719 -30.83 54.98 -49.51
CA ARG A 719 -31.85 53.92 -49.48
C ARG A 719 -33.26 54.41 -49.10
N MET A 720 -33.38 55.52 -48.35
CA MET A 720 -34.65 56.18 -48.00
C MET A 720 -35.17 57.13 -49.08
N GLY A 721 -34.38 57.45 -50.12
CA GLY A 721 -34.71 58.45 -51.14
C GLY A 721 -34.40 59.89 -50.75
N ASN A 722 -33.82 60.13 -49.56
CA ASN A 722 -33.39 61.44 -49.07
C ASN A 722 -32.01 61.84 -49.66
N ALA A 723 -31.80 61.61 -50.97
CA ALA A 723 -30.48 61.75 -51.59
C ALA A 723 -29.86 63.16 -51.48
N LYS A 724 -30.68 64.22 -51.41
CA LYS A 724 -30.21 65.61 -51.21
C LYS A 724 -29.74 65.88 -49.77
N GLU A 725 -30.27 65.16 -48.79
CA GLU A 725 -29.81 65.18 -47.38
C GLU A 725 -28.57 64.28 -47.18
N ALA A 726 -28.51 63.15 -47.89
CA ALA A 726 -27.30 62.32 -47.97
C ALA A 726 -26.13 63.12 -48.55
N LEU A 727 -26.32 63.76 -49.70
CA LEU A 727 -25.31 64.55 -50.39
C LEU A 727 -24.82 65.75 -49.56
N SER A 728 -25.73 66.49 -48.91
CA SER A 728 -25.32 67.56 -47.99
C SER A 728 -24.60 67.03 -46.75
N THR A 729 -24.93 65.82 -46.28
CA THR A 729 -24.20 65.16 -45.19
C THR A 729 -22.77 64.80 -45.60
N ILE A 730 -22.53 64.29 -46.82
CA ILE A 730 -21.16 64.06 -47.32
C ILE A 730 -20.37 65.37 -47.35
N ILE A 731 -20.89 66.40 -48.03
CA ILE A 731 -20.15 67.64 -48.31
C ILE A 731 -19.89 68.46 -47.03
N ASN A 732 -20.75 68.35 -46.01
CA ASN A 732 -20.65 69.15 -44.78
C ASN A 732 -20.10 68.40 -43.55
N LYS A 733 -20.15 67.05 -43.49
CA LYS A 733 -19.59 66.27 -42.38
C LYS A 733 -18.41 65.37 -42.75
N LEU A 734 -18.38 64.77 -43.94
CA LEU A 734 -17.26 63.91 -44.37
C LEU A 734 -16.15 64.70 -45.06
N GLU A 735 -16.51 65.80 -45.74
CA GLU A 735 -15.63 66.62 -46.57
C GLU A 735 -14.87 65.85 -47.69
N ASN A 736 -15.25 64.59 -47.95
CA ASN A 736 -14.71 63.80 -49.05
C ASN A 736 -15.56 63.96 -50.32
N ILE A 737 -14.96 64.53 -51.36
CA ILE A 737 -15.61 64.74 -52.67
C ILE A 737 -15.56 63.48 -53.52
N GLU A 738 -14.60 62.60 -53.31
CA GLU A 738 -14.48 61.35 -54.05
C GLU A 738 -15.72 60.48 -53.77
N GLU A 739 -16.07 60.33 -52.48
CA GLU A 739 -17.33 59.70 -52.04
C GLU A 739 -18.59 60.47 -52.48
N ALA A 740 -18.54 61.81 -52.58
CA ALA A 740 -19.68 62.60 -53.06
C ALA A 740 -19.94 62.40 -54.56
N VAL A 741 -18.87 62.32 -55.36
CA VAL A 741 -18.92 62.05 -56.80
C VAL A 741 -19.35 60.60 -57.06
N GLU A 742 -18.81 59.63 -56.33
CA GLU A 742 -19.27 58.23 -56.38
C GLU A 742 -20.75 58.09 -56.00
N PHE A 743 -21.21 58.73 -54.93
CA PHE A 743 -22.62 58.69 -54.54
C PHE A 743 -23.55 59.25 -55.63
N VAL A 744 -23.22 60.41 -56.22
CA VAL A 744 -24.06 61.00 -57.28
C VAL A 744 -24.02 60.16 -58.57
N MET A 745 -22.87 59.57 -58.93
CA MET A 745 -22.79 58.60 -60.02
C MET A 745 -23.71 57.39 -59.78
N ASP A 746 -23.67 56.78 -58.59
CA ASP A 746 -24.48 55.60 -58.24
C ASP A 746 -25.99 55.87 -58.18
N GLN A 747 -26.44 57.11 -57.90
CA GLN A 747 -27.86 57.47 -57.87
C GLN A 747 -28.48 57.72 -59.26
N HIS A 748 -27.67 57.99 -60.30
CA HIS A 748 -28.13 58.29 -61.67
C HIS A 748 -29.16 59.47 -61.76
N ASP A 749 -29.03 60.50 -60.91
CA ASP A 749 -29.93 61.66 -60.88
C ASP A 749 -29.20 62.96 -61.26
N ASP A 750 -29.64 63.60 -62.35
CA ASP A 750 -29.08 64.86 -62.85
C ASP A 750 -29.29 66.05 -61.88
N GLU A 751 -30.37 66.05 -61.07
CA GLU A 751 -30.58 67.11 -60.07
C GLU A 751 -29.55 67.04 -58.92
N LEU A 752 -28.98 65.87 -58.65
CA LEU A 752 -27.93 65.71 -57.64
C LEU A 752 -26.58 66.25 -58.12
N TRP A 753 -26.29 66.26 -59.43
CA TRP A 753 -25.10 66.93 -59.96
C TRP A 753 -25.18 68.45 -59.77
N GLU A 754 -26.34 69.07 -60.01
CA GLU A 754 -26.54 70.50 -59.74
C GLU A 754 -26.49 70.83 -58.24
N GLU A 755 -26.95 69.94 -57.37
CA GLU A 755 -26.82 70.06 -55.91
C GLU A 755 -25.35 69.96 -55.44
N LEU A 756 -24.60 68.98 -55.96
CA LEU A 756 -23.17 68.78 -55.68
C LEU A 756 -22.35 70.01 -56.09
N ILE A 757 -22.53 70.48 -57.33
CA ILE A 757 -21.87 71.72 -57.81
C ILE A 757 -22.31 72.91 -56.94
N ARG A 758 -23.62 73.03 -56.67
CA ARG A 758 -24.24 73.98 -55.74
C ARG A 758 -23.49 74.15 -54.41
N GLN A 759 -23.20 73.03 -53.75
CA GLN A 759 -22.56 73.03 -52.43
C GLN A 759 -21.03 73.11 -52.51
N CYS A 760 -20.38 72.46 -53.49
CA CYS A 760 -18.93 72.58 -53.69
C CYS A 760 -18.51 74.03 -54.00
N LEU A 761 -19.30 74.80 -54.75
CA LEU A 761 -19.03 76.22 -55.02
C LEU A 761 -19.05 77.11 -53.75
N GLN A 762 -19.61 76.65 -52.64
CA GLN A 762 -19.57 77.35 -51.35
C GLN A 762 -18.28 77.09 -50.55
N LYS A 763 -17.47 76.09 -50.94
CA LYS A 763 -16.20 75.73 -50.29
C LYS A 763 -15.05 75.76 -51.33
N PRO A 764 -14.26 76.85 -51.46
CA PRO A 764 -13.30 77.02 -52.56
C PRO A 764 -12.22 75.94 -52.66
N GLU A 765 -11.82 75.33 -51.54
CA GLU A 765 -10.85 74.21 -51.52
C GLU A 765 -11.40 72.95 -52.24
N MET A 766 -12.72 72.77 -52.18
CA MET A 766 -13.45 71.61 -52.72
C MET A 766 -13.57 71.67 -54.25
N VAL A 767 -13.79 72.86 -54.82
CA VAL A 767 -13.97 73.06 -56.27
C VAL A 767 -12.80 72.48 -57.09
N GLY A 768 -11.58 72.61 -56.58
CA GLY A 768 -10.39 72.07 -57.24
C GLY A 768 -10.32 70.54 -57.26
N MET A 769 -10.82 69.86 -56.22
CA MET A 769 -10.92 68.39 -56.19
C MET A 769 -12.08 67.89 -57.07
N LEU A 770 -13.22 68.58 -57.07
CA LEU A 770 -14.37 68.24 -57.94
C LEU A 770 -13.94 68.21 -59.42
N LEU A 771 -13.15 69.19 -59.87
CA LEU A 771 -12.59 69.24 -61.22
C LEU A 771 -11.63 68.08 -61.54
N GLU A 772 -10.92 67.53 -60.55
CA GLU A 772 -10.03 66.37 -60.76
C GLU A 772 -10.77 65.03 -60.88
N HIS A 773 -11.91 64.86 -60.20
CA HIS A 773 -12.62 63.57 -60.09
C HIS A 773 -13.89 63.45 -60.95
N THR A 774 -14.35 64.53 -61.57
CA THR A 774 -15.50 64.53 -62.53
C THR A 774 -15.11 64.18 -63.97
N VAL A 775 -13.82 63.97 -64.24
CA VAL A 775 -13.26 63.67 -65.57
C VAL A 775 -13.92 62.44 -66.19
N GLY A 776 -14.64 62.65 -67.30
CA GLY A 776 -15.33 61.60 -68.08
C GLY A 776 -16.85 61.53 -67.87
N ASN A 777 -17.38 62.07 -66.76
CA ASN A 777 -18.82 62.02 -66.44
C ASN A 777 -19.53 63.37 -66.59
N LEU A 778 -18.82 64.49 -66.36
CA LEU A 778 -19.29 65.84 -66.67
C LEU A 778 -18.31 66.55 -67.62
N ASP A 779 -18.82 67.52 -68.37
CA ASP A 779 -17.98 68.44 -69.15
C ASP A 779 -17.24 69.40 -68.19
N PRO A 780 -15.88 69.41 -68.15
CA PRO A 780 -15.13 70.35 -67.32
C PRO A 780 -15.43 71.82 -67.67
N LEU A 781 -15.81 72.12 -68.91
CA LEU A 781 -16.20 73.47 -69.33
C LEU A 781 -17.48 73.94 -68.62
N TYR A 782 -18.43 73.03 -68.39
CA TYR A 782 -19.66 73.33 -67.65
C TYR A 782 -19.34 73.71 -66.20
N ILE A 783 -18.54 72.89 -65.50
CA ILE A 783 -18.14 73.15 -64.11
C ILE A 783 -17.35 74.46 -64.01
N VAL A 784 -16.40 74.71 -64.92
CA VAL A 784 -15.63 75.97 -64.96
C VAL A 784 -16.52 77.18 -65.23
N SER A 785 -17.57 77.05 -66.07
CA SER A 785 -18.50 78.15 -66.36
C SER A 785 -19.39 78.56 -65.18
N LEU A 786 -19.48 77.74 -64.13
CA LEU A 786 -20.27 77.97 -62.93
C LEU A 786 -19.45 78.53 -61.75
N VAL A 787 -18.13 78.66 -61.90
CA VAL A 787 -17.25 79.25 -60.86
C VAL A 787 -17.42 80.78 -60.82
N PRO A 788 -17.75 81.40 -59.67
CA PRO A 788 -17.85 82.86 -59.56
C PRO A 788 -16.52 83.58 -59.82
N ASP A 789 -16.59 84.70 -60.55
CA ASP A 789 -15.45 85.59 -60.79
C ASP A 789 -14.80 86.05 -59.48
N GLY A 790 -13.50 85.74 -59.31
CA GLY A 790 -12.71 86.12 -58.13
C GLY A 790 -12.57 85.06 -57.04
N LEU A 791 -13.10 83.85 -57.23
CA LEU A 791 -12.90 82.74 -56.28
C LEU A 791 -11.45 82.19 -56.36
N GLU A 792 -10.67 82.30 -55.28
CA GLU A 792 -9.31 81.71 -55.22
C GLU A 792 -9.38 80.19 -55.00
N ILE A 793 -9.12 79.40 -56.05
CA ILE A 793 -9.10 77.92 -55.99
C ILE A 793 -7.65 77.41 -55.82
N PRO A 794 -7.33 76.69 -54.72
CA PRO A 794 -6.01 76.15 -54.49
C PRO A 794 -5.51 75.22 -55.60
N ARG A 795 -4.29 75.49 -56.09
CA ARG A 795 -3.55 74.73 -57.12
C ARG A 795 -4.28 74.56 -58.47
N LEU A 796 -5.25 75.42 -58.79
CA LEU A 796 -6.07 75.33 -60.02
C LEU A 796 -5.23 75.11 -61.30
N ARG A 797 -4.06 75.75 -61.43
CA ARG A 797 -3.15 75.58 -62.59
C ARG A 797 -2.67 74.14 -62.75
N ASP A 798 -2.21 73.50 -61.68
CA ASP A 798 -1.70 72.12 -61.72
C ASP A 798 -2.84 71.16 -62.09
N ARG A 799 -4.02 71.41 -61.53
CA ARG A 799 -5.25 70.63 -61.70
C ARG A 799 -5.76 70.70 -63.14
N LEU A 800 -5.85 71.90 -63.71
CA LEU A 800 -6.20 72.09 -65.13
C LEU A 800 -5.18 71.46 -66.08
N VAL A 801 -3.88 71.47 -65.75
CA VAL A 801 -2.86 70.77 -66.54
C VAL A 801 -3.10 69.25 -66.52
N LYS A 802 -3.36 68.67 -65.35
CA LYS A 802 -3.71 67.25 -65.20
C LYS A 802 -4.95 66.87 -66.02
N ILE A 803 -6.06 67.61 -65.87
CA ILE A 803 -7.30 67.37 -66.63
C ILE A 803 -7.06 67.43 -68.15
N VAL A 804 -6.25 68.39 -68.62
CA VAL A 804 -5.90 68.51 -70.06
C VAL A 804 -4.94 67.41 -70.53
N THR A 805 -4.05 66.88 -69.68
CA THR A 805 -3.27 65.69 -70.04
C THR A 805 -4.14 64.43 -70.06
N ASP A 806 -5.08 64.29 -69.13
CA ASP A 806 -5.89 63.10 -68.96
C ASP A 806 -6.94 62.98 -70.07
N TYR A 807 -7.58 64.09 -70.47
CA TYR A 807 -8.42 64.13 -71.69
C TYR A 807 -7.62 63.82 -72.97
N ARG A 808 -6.34 64.21 -73.04
CA ARG A 808 -5.48 63.89 -74.20
C ARG A 808 -5.08 62.41 -74.22
N THR A 809 -4.76 61.82 -73.07
CA THR A 809 -4.45 60.38 -73.00
C THR A 809 -5.71 59.57 -73.29
N GLU A 810 -6.87 59.92 -72.73
CA GLU A 810 -8.14 59.25 -73.01
C GLU A 810 -8.53 59.34 -74.48
N THR A 811 -8.41 60.51 -75.11
CA THR A 811 -8.65 60.68 -76.55
C THR A 811 -7.69 59.81 -77.38
N SER A 812 -6.42 59.74 -77.00
CA SER A 812 -5.43 58.86 -77.65
C SER A 812 -5.74 57.37 -77.44
N LEU A 813 -6.27 57.00 -76.26
CA LEU A 813 -6.65 55.63 -75.91
C LEU A 813 -7.91 55.20 -76.66
N ARG A 814 -8.94 56.05 -76.72
CA ARG A 814 -10.14 55.82 -77.55
C ARG A 814 -9.77 55.63 -79.02
N ASN A 815 -8.87 56.46 -79.56
CA ASN A 815 -8.39 56.31 -80.94
C ASN A 815 -7.63 54.98 -81.15
N GLY A 816 -6.68 54.66 -80.27
CA GLY A 816 -5.92 53.40 -80.33
C GLY A 816 -6.80 52.15 -80.22
N CYS A 817 -7.74 52.12 -79.27
CA CYS A 817 -8.73 51.05 -79.13
C CYS A 817 -9.64 50.92 -80.36
N ASN A 818 -10.05 52.04 -80.97
CA ASN A 818 -10.87 52.04 -82.19
C ASN A 818 -10.09 51.47 -83.40
N ASP A 819 -8.79 51.76 -83.51
CA ASP A 819 -7.94 51.18 -84.56
C ASP A 819 -7.60 49.69 -84.33
N ILE A 820 -7.39 49.27 -83.07
CA ILE A 820 -7.27 47.84 -82.71
C ILE A 820 -8.58 47.10 -83.03
N LEU A 821 -9.74 47.66 -82.65
CA LEU A 821 -11.04 47.02 -82.85
C LEU A 821 -11.37 46.88 -84.36
N LYS A 822 -10.97 47.84 -85.20
CA LYS A 822 -11.02 47.68 -86.68
C LYS A 822 -10.15 46.51 -87.15
N ALA A 823 -8.91 46.41 -86.65
CA ALA A 823 -8.00 45.33 -87.02
C ALA A 823 -8.52 43.95 -86.58
N ASP A 824 -9.08 43.85 -85.37
CA ASP A 824 -9.64 42.61 -84.86
C ASP A 824 -10.97 42.23 -85.52
N CYS A 825 -11.83 43.20 -85.90
CA CYS A 825 -12.96 42.91 -86.78
C CYS A 825 -12.52 42.29 -88.11
N VAL A 826 -11.43 42.76 -88.71
CA VAL A 826 -10.85 42.17 -89.94
C VAL A 826 -10.28 40.77 -89.66
N ASN A 827 -9.53 40.58 -88.57
CA ASN A 827 -8.96 39.29 -88.19
C ASN A 827 -10.03 38.23 -87.87
N LEU A 828 -11.11 38.61 -87.17
CA LEU A 828 -12.25 37.73 -86.91
C LEU A 828 -12.98 37.37 -88.20
N LEU A 829 -13.18 38.32 -89.12
CA LEU A 829 -13.81 38.05 -90.43
C LEU A 829 -13.01 37.01 -91.23
N VAL A 830 -11.67 37.13 -91.22
CA VAL A 830 -10.76 36.16 -91.85
C VAL A 830 -10.81 34.80 -91.16
N LYS A 831 -10.78 34.74 -89.82
CA LYS A 831 -10.94 33.47 -89.08
C LYS A 831 -12.28 32.80 -89.39
N TYR A 832 -13.38 33.54 -89.31
CA TYR A 832 -14.72 33.03 -89.58
C TYR A 832 -14.85 32.47 -91.01
N TYR A 833 -14.27 33.16 -92.00
CA TYR A 833 -14.19 32.66 -93.37
C TYR A 833 -13.41 31.34 -93.52
N HIS A 834 -12.38 31.12 -92.70
CA HIS A 834 -11.63 29.86 -92.68
C HIS A 834 -12.35 28.74 -91.90
N GLU A 835 -13.01 29.05 -90.79
CA GLU A 835 -13.71 28.08 -89.95
C GLU A 835 -15.02 27.61 -90.59
N ALA A 836 -15.78 28.51 -91.22
CA ALA A 836 -16.98 28.17 -91.99
C ALA A 836 -16.72 27.26 -93.22
N ARG A 837 -15.45 27.02 -93.57
CA ARG A 837 -15.04 26.06 -94.61
C ARG A 837 -14.68 24.66 -94.08
N ARG A 838 -14.81 24.40 -92.76
CA ARG A 838 -14.63 23.08 -92.15
C ARG A 838 -15.98 22.49 -91.75
N GLY A 839 -16.33 21.34 -92.33
CA GLY A 839 -17.52 20.59 -91.92
C GLY A 839 -17.35 19.97 -90.54
N VAL A 840 -18.37 20.08 -89.69
CA VAL A 840 -18.42 19.50 -88.33
C VAL A 840 -19.36 18.30 -88.32
N TYR A 841 -18.93 17.22 -87.69
CA TYR A 841 -19.70 15.99 -87.52
C TYR A 841 -20.32 15.95 -86.11
N MET A 842 -21.62 15.64 -86.01
CA MET A 842 -22.30 15.39 -84.74
C MET A 842 -22.75 13.94 -84.65
N ALA A 843 -22.49 13.29 -83.52
CA ALA A 843 -23.00 11.97 -83.17
C ALA A 843 -24.01 12.10 -82.02
N SER A 844 -25.08 11.30 -82.05
CA SER A 844 -26.10 11.29 -80.99
C SER A 844 -25.63 10.45 -79.81
N MET A 845 -25.93 10.90 -78.59
CA MET A 845 -25.91 10.02 -77.42
C MET A 845 -27.13 9.08 -77.46
N ASN A 846 -26.87 7.78 -77.42
CA ASN A 846 -27.63 6.79 -76.65
C ASN A 846 -26.88 5.44 -76.66
N ASP A 847 -27.13 4.68 -75.60
CA ASP A 847 -26.76 3.28 -75.33
C ASP A 847 -25.49 3.03 -74.48
N GLU A 848 -25.68 3.08 -73.15
CA GLU A 848 -25.13 2.04 -72.26
C GLU A 848 -25.81 0.69 -72.62
N VAL A 849 -25.30 -0.52 -72.33
CA VAL A 849 -24.50 -1.05 -71.21
C VAL A 849 -23.71 -2.27 -71.73
N HIS A 850 -22.55 -2.62 -71.15
CA HIS A 850 -22.14 -4.00 -70.77
C HIS A 850 -20.67 -4.05 -70.29
N GLY A 851 -20.41 -4.67 -69.12
CA GLY A 851 -19.05 -5.05 -68.68
C GLY A 851 -18.71 -4.68 -67.23
N ASN A 852 -18.75 -5.67 -66.33
CA ASN A 852 -18.45 -5.51 -64.90
C ASN A 852 -16.98 -5.14 -64.59
N ARG A 853 -16.80 -4.42 -63.47
CA ARG A 853 -15.84 -4.65 -62.35
C ARG A 853 -14.82 -5.79 -62.57
N VAL A 854 -13.53 -5.66 -62.27
CA VAL A 854 -12.94 -5.35 -60.95
C VAL A 854 -11.51 -4.80 -61.13
N ASP A 855 -10.90 -3.92 -60.31
CA ASP A 855 -11.30 -2.76 -59.48
C ASP A 855 -9.98 -2.07 -58.97
N ASP A 856 -10.06 -0.82 -58.47
CA ASP A 856 -9.19 -0.13 -57.47
C ASP A 856 -7.65 0.03 -57.69
N GLY A 857 -6.98 1.14 -57.31
CA GLY A 857 -7.44 2.41 -56.72
C GLY A 857 -6.36 3.49 -56.86
N SER A 858 -6.73 4.73 -57.24
CA SER A 858 -5.75 5.76 -57.68
C SER A 858 -5.72 7.03 -56.83
N SER A 859 -4.53 7.62 -56.71
CA SER A 859 -4.32 8.88 -56.00
C SER A 859 -4.64 10.11 -56.86
N ARG A 860 -5.52 10.99 -56.35
CA ARG A 860 -5.64 12.45 -56.64
C ARG A 860 -5.19 12.96 -58.03
N ALA A 861 -6.14 13.44 -58.85
CA ALA A 861 -6.19 14.87 -59.23
C ALA A 861 -7.50 15.30 -59.96
N ARG A 862 -8.06 16.41 -59.47
CA ARG A 862 -8.57 17.63 -60.18
C ARG A 862 -8.56 17.62 -61.74
N HIS A 863 -9.52 18.24 -62.47
CA HIS A 863 -10.56 19.22 -62.06
C HIS A 863 -11.67 19.42 -63.13
N ILE A 864 -12.87 19.83 -62.66
CA ILE A 864 -13.84 20.76 -63.28
C ILE A 864 -14.77 20.25 -64.42
N CYS A 865 -16.08 20.32 -64.14
CA CYS A 865 -17.21 20.23 -65.08
C CYS A 865 -17.34 21.50 -65.94
N HIS A 866 -17.84 21.51 -67.19
CA HIS A 866 -19.12 21.00 -67.73
C HIS A 866 -20.34 21.90 -67.41
N CYS A 867 -20.86 22.58 -68.45
CA CYS A 867 -22.22 23.15 -68.61
C CYS A 867 -22.73 24.33 -67.73
N VAL A 868 -23.72 25.16 -68.14
CA VAL A 868 -24.23 25.62 -69.48
C VAL A 868 -25.32 26.73 -69.33
N LEU A 869 -25.67 27.41 -70.45
CA LEU A 869 -26.96 28.09 -70.80
C LEU A 869 -27.32 29.53 -70.30
N LEU A 870 -27.70 30.36 -71.29
CA LEU A 870 -28.68 31.50 -71.33
C LEU A 870 -28.31 32.82 -70.59
N LEU A 871 -28.35 34.04 -71.17
CA LEU A 871 -29.39 34.82 -71.92
C LEU A 871 -30.52 35.37 -71.02
N PRO A 872 -31.05 36.61 -71.21
CA PRO A 872 -31.45 37.19 -72.51
C PRO A 872 -31.24 38.72 -72.70
N CYS A 873 -32.05 39.36 -73.58
CA CYS A 873 -31.90 40.71 -74.14
C CYS A 873 -32.72 41.83 -73.43
N ILE A 874 -32.22 43.07 -73.47
CA ILE A 874 -32.99 44.33 -73.66
C ILE A 874 -32.11 45.24 -74.55
N SER A 875 -32.45 45.83 -75.71
CA SER A 875 -33.68 46.16 -76.46
C SER A 875 -34.21 47.60 -76.29
N SER A 876 -33.91 48.47 -77.28
CA SER A 876 -34.64 49.70 -77.70
C SER A 876 -34.95 50.80 -76.65
N VAL A 877 -34.79 52.09 -76.94
CA VAL A 877 -35.66 52.89 -77.84
C VAL A 877 -34.92 54.11 -78.41
N LEU A 878 -35.37 54.59 -79.59
CA LEU A 878 -34.86 55.77 -80.31
C LEU A 878 -35.69 57.03 -79.97
N PRO A 879 -35.09 58.24 -79.98
CA PRO A 879 -34.96 59.01 -81.22
C PRO A 879 -33.56 59.66 -81.41
N GLY A 880 -33.18 60.15 -82.60
CA GLY A 880 -33.94 60.25 -83.85
C GLY A 880 -33.88 61.62 -84.52
N ARG A 881 -32.68 62.19 -84.72
CA ARG A 881 -32.48 63.32 -85.65
C ARG A 881 -31.26 63.12 -86.56
N ARG A 882 -31.50 63.17 -87.87
CA ARG A 882 -30.45 63.43 -88.87
C ARG A 882 -30.16 64.92 -88.90
N VAL A 883 -28.88 65.29 -88.88
CA VAL A 883 -28.36 66.50 -89.53
C VAL A 883 -27.29 66.05 -90.53
N ARG A 884 -26.97 66.89 -91.52
CA ARG A 884 -26.13 66.53 -92.68
C ARG A 884 -24.64 66.79 -92.43
N LEU A 885 -23.83 66.44 -93.42
CA LEU A 885 -22.55 67.10 -93.69
C LEU A 885 -22.72 68.64 -93.78
N ASP A 886 -21.58 69.32 -93.69
CA ASP A 886 -21.33 70.71 -94.07
C ASP A 886 -21.94 71.79 -93.16
N GLU A 887 -21.33 71.99 -91.99
CA GLU A 887 -21.20 73.24 -91.19
C GLU A 887 -20.44 72.86 -89.88
N ILE A 888 -19.39 73.52 -89.37
CA ILE A 888 -18.58 74.69 -89.78
C ILE A 888 -17.09 74.37 -89.48
N LYS A 889 -16.16 74.97 -90.25
CA LYS A 889 -14.75 75.10 -89.84
C LYS A 889 -14.53 76.39 -89.06
N GLN A 890 -14.07 76.32 -87.81
CA GLN A 890 -13.20 77.31 -87.19
C GLN A 890 -12.45 76.70 -86.02
#